data_AF-U9VZ05-F1
#
_entry.id   AF-U9VZ05-F1
#
_cell.length_a   1.000
_cell.length_b   1.000
_cell.length_c   1.000
_cell.angle_alpha   90.00
_cell.angle_beta   90.00
_cell.angle_gamma   90.00
#
_symmetry.space_group_name_H-M   'P 1'
#
loop_
_entity.id
_entity.type
_entity.pdbx_description
1 polymer ?
#
loop_
_entity_poly.entity_id
_entity_poly.type
_entity_poly.pdbx_seq_one_letter_code
_entity_poly.pdbx_strand_id
1 'polypeptide(L)'
;MAKIAQEARRGEACPLCGRESYCFLIGEPSKPDMVLCQWTEPNRPPNGWTYQGLAKDNRPKFLRDGAKRRRSRKYPELVRLQPKELSEESPQWVVDTPKPTIAPGDLVVVADGITPGIHEVKRRKKKTLMCSPPGGTQIFLELPEKNAKPCVEDPETGDQLQRIEYLYPDPLNPDKAIGKVVRRQWSDRRAWFEGYTKTKEVRPWYWNEDAGDWAMGRGPRSWPLYRENEAKEAITRGEVLFVVAGEQAVETYRALGLTATTCQGGETRYADIPDRLSGSWAMAKDAGLKPLIVIHPDFDLTGEAAFSVGLTRECRKEGIAAVVLNPLTIWSEMPHGGDIKDVVDKGAIAPNELLIRLENAIDEAIDLAEMAERNIKRRLRWGAPDSVDGELGYWRKDDDSDDEYSVFRPLTNFDLQIEKEVASSDGGGFILQLKRSGDHQQHRLFLPSLDFTSVSKFEDTLKRALGGALICRLNNHQMKALLRVRLDEYHSRGGKLYRLAERVGQQSDGYWIFPSIQLTPIGETTSEDQSRWIWNDGITGQADTLPVPQYNPAAADAMGQLVESMIGFYGSVNIYPALLTLGYGAAAVHYQSFIEQTGSFPILNLIGDGGGGKTTAGACALSISGMHTDKAGGMLKDVSVSAAYERLKLIGGLVHCWDDPHRNPELDEFLKGLYNGKPRLVRGGDAGKFNAQKPHSALMVASNFAAGETNAATMSRLILLWFDCNDKCGNKDDWRKMKRAMDKASGALPEVIKLGLDLDEIGQCEDQLSPYLPHAHSRMARNLAIILHYGNAVLDMAGVRSQFDLLSYLRDKVCTMANDADASTDSLRDFIERLSMFRSQAKLGEWNMRFTTEHNSDVVKALSIRLNEVWDVVDKNSKLAYNKQILKNLLKARGANMHDRQKFHGNEDVSKAFDRKATDDPKWRIARCISIPIDLIREYIEIDERVENFETPEKVSTESTDSADQSQTLASTEESQLTPICQLNVNWNKKRQLTNEEGDQGKSETVTHSESQLTDFSCQLAPPVDTTLSTDQSHTKQGLEGDFEPQLTQLTPERVSIFSRHEDPSFEAPVVGTNSCLTNAETITQQSETAVSVVSQQDSAFLKQPNSVEECNDQLSQGKGKKLLPPLIPKVGDIVIPTGATAWCRNGSTKLPKGSIPYKARHDNQIRLAYMSADGWHALQRPSKVLSISADKKRIKVRNQENGRTDVFALGGLQIMPPQEGDGSTDNP
;
A
#
# COMPACT_ATOMS: atom_id res chain seq x y z
N MET A 1 -13.23 -9.22 -44.57
CA MET A 1 -12.66 -9.95 -43.42
C MET A 1 -11.56 -9.08 -42.83
N ALA A 2 -11.55 -8.84 -41.51
CA ALA A 2 -10.42 -8.18 -40.87
C ALA A 2 -9.21 -9.12 -41.01
N LYS A 3 -8.09 -8.64 -41.57
CA LYS A 3 -6.87 -9.45 -41.65
C LYS A 3 -6.45 -9.77 -40.23
N ILE A 4 -6.38 -11.06 -39.90
CA ILE A 4 -6.07 -11.56 -38.56
C ILE A 4 -4.59 -11.21 -38.30
N ALA A 5 -4.30 -10.58 -37.16
CA ALA A 5 -2.93 -10.42 -36.70
C ALA A 5 -2.38 -11.83 -36.41
N GLN A 6 -1.33 -12.22 -37.13
CA GLN A 6 -0.72 -13.53 -36.98
C GLN A 6 0.64 -13.39 -36.33
N GLU A 7 0.96 -14.21 -35.36
CA GLU A 7 2.31 -14.23 -34.80
C GLU A 7 3.30 -14.72 -35.88
N ALA A 8 4.47 -14.08 -35.95
CA ALA A 8 5.58 -14.56 -36.76
C ALA A 8 5.91 -16.00 -36.34
N ARG A 9 6.32 -16.83 -37.32
CA ARG A 9 6.61 -18.26 -37.11
C ARG A 9 7.63 -18.75 -38.12
N ARG A 10 8.12 -19.98 -37.95
CA ARG A 10 9.09 -20.60 -38.86
C ARG A 10 8.57 -20.63 -40.30
N GLY A 11 9.31 -19.99 -41.22
CA GLY A 11 8.92 -19.78 -42.62
C GLY A 11 8.19 -18.45 -42.92
N GLU A 12 7.74 -17.73 -41.88
CA GLU A 12 7.08 -16.42 -41.92
C GLU A 12 7.68 -15.55 -40.80
N ALA A 13 9.01 -15.39 -40.83
CA ALA A 13 9.73 -14.60 -39.83
C ALA A 13 9.39 -13.11 -39.95
N CYS A 14 9.53 -12.38 -38.84
CA CYS A 14 9.36 -10.94 -38.82
C CYS A 14 10.31 -10.28 -39.84
N PRO A 15 9.81 -9.52 -40.83
CA PRO A 15 10.67 -8.90 -41.84
C PRO A 15 11.52 -7.76 -41.29
N LEU A 16 11.25 -7.30 -40.06
CA LEU A 16 12.01 -6.23 -39.41
C LEU A 16 13.19 -6.76 -38.60
N CYS A 17 12.97 -7.78 -37.77
CA CYS A 17 14.00 -8.30 -36.86
C CYS A 17 14.44 -9.73 -37.16
N GLY A 18 13.87 -10.38 -38.17
CA GLY A 18 14.17 -11.76 -38.56
C GLY A 18 13.69 -12.84 -37.58
N ARG A 19 13.01 -12.48 -36.49
CA ARG A 19 12.59 -13.45 -35.46
C ARG A 19 11.29 -14.16 -35.82
N GLU A 20 11.20 -15.42 -35.40
CA GLU A 20 10.08 -16.33 -35.66
C GLU A 20 9.04 -16.36 -34.51
N SER A 21 9.06 -15.37 -33.61
CA SER A 21 8.10 -15.26 -32.50
C SER A 21 8.08 -13.83 -31.94
N TYR A 22 7.10 -13.51 -31.09
CA TYR A 22 6.96 -12.22 -30.39
C TYR A 22 6.70 -10.99 -31.28
N CYS A 23 6.61 -11.16 -32.60
CA CYS A 23 6.21 -10.11 -33.53
C CYS A 23 4.87 -10.48 -34.16
N PHE A 24 4.00 -9.50 -34.38
CA PHE A 24 2.73 -9.74 -35.07
C PHE A 24 2.77 -9.18 -36.49
N LEU A 25 2.49 -10.05 -37.44
CA LEU A 25 2.37 -9.76 -38.86
C LEU A 25 0.89 -9.47 -39.16
N ILE A 26 0.60 -8.25 -39.62
CA ILE A 26 -0.75 -7.80 -39.94
C ILE A 26 -0.81 -7.59 -41.44
N GLY A 27 -1.47 -8.50 -42.15
CA GLY A 27 -1.37 -8.58 -43.60
C GLY A 27 -1.41 -10.00 -44.12
N GLU A 28 -0.88 -10.19 -45.32
CA GLU A 28 -0.47 -11.51 -45.79
C GLU A 28 0.88 -11.83 -45.11
N PRO A 29 1.05 -12.96 -44.40
CA PRO A 29 2.27 -13.23 -43.62
C PRO A 29 3.57 -13.23 -44.43
N SER A 30 3.51 -13.65 -45.70
CA SER A 30 4.63 -13.62 -46.64
C SER A 30 5.06 -12.18 -47.00
N LYS A 31 4.15 -11.22 -46.85
CA LYS A 31 4.32 -9.84 -47.28
C LYS A 31 3.46 -8.92 -46.40
N PRO A 32 3.74 -8.82 -45.07
CA PRO A 32 2.86 -8.12 -44.14
C PRO A 32 2.80 -6.62 -44.45
N ASP A 33 1.61 -6.04 -44.31
CA ASP A 33 1.39 -4.62 -44.56
C ASP A 33 1.89 -3.80 -43.35
N MET A 34 1.74 -4.36 -42.15
CA MET A 34 2.14 -3.77 -40.88
C MET A 34 2.73 -4.84 -39.97
N VAL A 35 3.72 -4.48 -39.16
CA VAL A 35 4.35 -5.36 -38.20
C VAL A 35 4.43 -4.68 -36.84
N LEU A 36 4.02 -5.40 -35.81
CA LEU A 36 4.27 -5.02 -34.41
C LEU A 36 5.55 -5.71 -33.97
N CYS A 37 6.66 -5.00 -33.92
CA CYS A 37 7.97 -5.57 -33.62
C CYS A 37 8.56 -4.94 -32.37
N GLN A 38 8.73 -5.76 -31.33
CA GLN A 38 9.34 -5.33 -30.08
C GLN A 38 10.85 -5.08 -30.19
N TRP A 39 11.49 -5.67 -31.21
CA TRP A 39 12.95 -5.74 -31.34
C TRP A 39 13.53 -4.73 -32.32
N THR A 40 12.69 -3.95 -33.00
CA THR A 40 13.14 -2.90 -33.92
C THR A 40 12.97 -1.56 -33.24
N GLU A 41 14.04 -0.76 -33.20
CA GLU A 41 14.02 0.56 -32.57
C GLU A 41 13.13 1.53 -33.38
N PRO A 42 12.24 2.31 -32.73
CA PRO A 42 11.39 3.30 -33.41
C PRO A 42 12.14 4.27 -34.32
N ASN A 43 13.38 4.62 -33.95
CA ASN A 43 14.19 5.63 -34.63
C ASN A 43 15.04 5.07 -35.78
N ARG A 44 15.02 3.74 -35.99
CA ARG A 44 15.78 3.06 -37.06
C ARG A 44 14.94 1.99 -37.76
N PRO A 45 13.83 2.36 -38.41
CA PRO A 45 13.09 1.40 -39.21
C PRO A 45 13.94 0.96 -40.42
N PRO A 46 13.95 -0.33 -40.78
CA PRO A 46 14.60 -0.83 -41.99
C PRO A 46 14.06 -0.16 -43.25
N ASN A 47 14.88 -0.07 -44.32
CA ASN A 47 14.46 0.48 -45.61
C ASN A 47 13.18 -0.21 -46.11
N GLY A 48 12.20 0.59 -46.53
CA GLY A 48 10.89 0.09 -46.92
C GLY A 48 9.89 -0.04 -45.76
N TRP A 49 10.19 0.50 -44.58
CA TRP A 49 9.29 0.56 -43.44
C TRP A 49 9.32 1.93 -42.77
N THR A 50 8.16 2.39 -42.30
CA THR A 50 8.00 3.64 -41.57
C THR A 50 7.43 3.36 -40.18
N TYR A 51 8.05 3.93 -39.14
CA TYR A 51 7.51 3.86 -37.78
C TYR A 51 6.22 4.69 -37.66
N GLN A 52 5.20 4.11 -37.03
CA GLN A 52 3.83 4.65 -37.00
C GLN A 52 3.30 4.82 -35.57
N GLY A 53 4.19 4.85 -34.59
CA GLY A 53 3.85 4.90 -33.18
C GLY A 53 3.83 3.52 -32.50
N LEU A 54 3.28 3.47 -31.29
CA LEU A 54 3.15 2.24 -30.51
C LEU A 54 1.77 1.60 -30.72
N ALA A 55 1.70 0.27 -30.63
CA ALA A 55 0.45 -0.47 -30.54
C ALA A 55 -0.11 -0.48 -29.11
N LYS A 56 -1.33 -1.01 -28.92
CA LYS A 56 -2.01 -1.07 -27.61
C LYS A 56 -1.22 -1.85 -26.55
N ASP A 57 -0.40 -2.79 -26.97
CA ASP A 57 0.48 -3.60 -26.12
C ASP A 57 1.90 -3.00 -26.00
N ASN A 58 2.07 -1.72 -26.33
CA ASN A 58 3.32 -0.96 -26.32
C ASN A 58 4.40 -1.46 -27.29
N ARG A 59 4.11 -2.38 -28.22
CA ARG A 59 5.08 -2.75 -29.26
C ARG A 59 5.17 -1.65 -30.33
N PRO A 60 6.38 -1.28 -30.77
CA PRO A 60 6.56 -0.43 -31.94
C PRO A 60 5.82 -0.96 -33.17
N LYS A 61 5.02 -0.10 -33.79
CA LYS A 61 4.22 -0.38 -34.98
C LYS A 61 4.92 0.18 -36.19
N PHE A 62 5.30 -0.68 -37.12
CA PHE A 62 5.94 -0.30 -38.37
C PHE A 62 5.03 -0.67 -39.53
N LEU A 63 4.88 0.24 -40.48
CA LEU A 63 4.10 0.04 -41.70
C LEU A 63 5.06 -0.07 -42.87
N ARG A 64 4.85 -1.05 -43.76
CA ARG A 64 5.69 -1.17 -44.95
C ARG A 64 5.40 0.00 -45.88
N ASP A 65 6.45 0.60 -46.42
CA ASP A 65 6.35 1.68 -47.39
C ASP A 65 5.59 1.18 -48.63
N GLY A 66 4.54 1.92 -49.00
CA GLY A 66 3.61 1.52 -50.07
C GLY A 66 2.53 0.51 -49.67
N ALA A 67 2.51 -0.01 -48.43
CA ALA A 67 1.34 -0.74 -47.94
C ALA A 67 0.14 0.23 -47.81
N LYS A 68 -0.93 -0.07 -48.55
CA LYS A 68 -2.18 0.68 -48.41
C LYS A 68 -2.73 0.44 -47.01
N ARG A 69 -2.67 1.44 -46.12
CA ARG A 69 -3.40 1.46 -44.84
C ARG A 69 -4.87 1.21 -45.18
N ARG A 70 -5.36 0.00 -44.91
CA ARG A 70 -6.80 -0.27 -44.90
C ARG A 70 -7.33 0.11 -43.53
N ARG A 71 -8.07 1.22 -43.43
CA ARG A 71 -8.82 1.59 -42.22
C ARG A 71 -10.29 1.16 -42.34
N SER A 72 -11.06 1.47 -41.29
CA SER A 72 -12.53 1.61 -41.25
C SER A 72 -13.35 0.77 -42.25
N ARG A 73 -14.33 0.01 -41.76
CA ARG A 73 -15.24 -0.74 -42.65
C ARG A 73 -16.00 0.20 -43.60
N LYS A 74 -16.17 1.47 -43.22
CA LYS A 74 -16.88 2.51 -43.98
C LYS A 74 -15.96 3.20 -45.00
N TYR A 75 -14.72 3.52 -44.60
CA TYR A 75 -13.67 4.15 -45.41
C TYR A 75 -12.43 3.22 -45.47
N PRO A 76 -12.45 2.22 -46.39
CA PRO A 76 -11.39 1.22 -46.47
C PRO A 76 -10.07 1.76 -47.01
N GLU A 77 -10.05 2.98 -47.53
CA GLU A 77 -8.88 3.68 -48.02
C GLU A 77 -8.57 4.86 -47.10
N LEU A 78 -7.28 5.18 -46.96
CA LEU A 78 -6.84 6.40 -46.28
C LEU A 78 -7.50 7.62 -46.90
N VAL A 79 -7.94 8.55 -46.06
CA VAL A 79 -8.25 9.89 -46.54
C VAL A 79 -6.94 10.51 -47.01
N ARG A 80 -6.83 10.71 -48.33
CA ARG A 80 -5.76 11.50 -48.93
C ARG A 80 -6.32 12.84 -49.36
N LEU A 81 -5.78 13.89 -48.79
CA LEU A 81 -6.07 15.24 -49.24
C LEU A 81 -5.28 15.46 -50.53
N GLN A 82 -5.99 15.77 -51.62
CA GLN A 82 -5.37 16.10 -52.90
C GLN A 82 -5.48 17.61 -53.08
N PRO A 83 -4.40 18.38 -52.80
CA PRO A 83 -4.40 19.81 -53.03
C PRO A 83 -4.70 20.07 -54.50
N LYS A 84 -5.73 20.87 -54.77
CA LYS A 84 -5.95 21.37 -56.12
C LYS A 84 -4.94 22.47 -56.41
N GLU A 85 -4.34 22.41 -57.60
CA GLU A 85 -3.69 23.60 -58.15
C GLU A 85 -4.75 24.67 -58.29
N LEU A 86 -4.60 25.76 -57.54
CA LEU A 86 -5.47 26.92 -57.70
C LEU A 86 -5.26 27.43 -59.12
N SER A 87 -6.29 27.38 -59.95
CA SER A 87 -6.24 28.04 -61.25
C SER A 87 -5.97 29.54 -61.01
N GLU A 88 -5.09 30.13 -61.81
CA GLU A 88 -4.80 31.58 -61.73
C GLU A 88 -6.08 32.44 -61.91
N GLU A 89 -7.13 31.87 -62.50
CA GLU A 89 -8.46 32.48 -62.69
C GLU A 89 -9.35 32.44 -61.42
N SER A 90 -8.90 31.83 -60.33
CA SER A 90 -9.60 31.92 -59.05
C SER A 90 -9.63 33.37 -58.57
N PRO A 91 -10.82 33.97 -58.34
CA PRO A 91 -10.91 35.36 -57.90
C PRO A 91 -10.09 35.53 -56.62
N GLN A 92 -8.96 36.24 -56.73
CA GLN A 92 -8.14 36.62 -55.60
C GLN A 92 -8.91 37.65 -54.78
N TRP A 93 -8.84 37.55 -53.45
CA TRP A 93 -9.40 38.57 -52.56
C TRP A 93 -8.76 39.90 -52.91
N VAL A 94 -9.60 40.92 -53.09
CA VAL A 94 -9.10 42.30 -53.08
C VAL A 94 -8.82 42.64 -51.62
N VAL A 95 -7.59 42.38 -51.18
CA VAL A 95 -7.06 43.10 -50.03
C VAL A 95 -6.78 44.49 -50.55
N ASP A 96 -7.62 45.46 -50.20
CA ASP A 96 -7.33 46.87 -50.46
C ASP A 96 -6.07 47.26 -49.68
N THR A 97 -4.91 47.00 -50.28
CA THR A 97 -3.62 47.56 -49.88
C THR A 97 -3.40 48.78 -50.77
N PRO A 98 -3.42 50.01 -50.23
CA PRO A 98 -3.24 51.19 -51.06
C PRO A 98 -1.82 51.22 -51.65
N LYS A 99 -1.72 51.55 -52.94
CA LYS A 99 -0.43 51.83 -53.60
C LYS A 99 0.23 53.03 -52.89
N PRO A 100 1.53 52.97 -52.56
CA PRO A 100 2.22 54.10 -51.96
C PRO A 100 2.39 55.21 -53.00
N THR A 101 1.61 56.27 -52.89
CA THR A 101 1.92 57.57 -53.50
C THR A 101 2.03 58.59 -52.39
N ILE A 102 3.24 58.73 -51.85
CA ILE A 102 3.65 59.93 -51.11
C ILE A 102 4.91 60.44 -51.81
N ALA A 103 4.80 61.63 -52.40
CA ALA A 103 5.96 62.37 -52.88
C ALA A 103 6.65 63.04 -51.67
N PRO A 104 7.99 63.15 -51.65
CA PRO A 104 8.71 63.74 -50.53
C PRO A 104 8.41 65.24 -50.45
N GLY A 105 7.65 65.67 -49.43
CA GLY A 105 7.35 67.09 -49.22
C GLY A 105 6.30 67.44 -48.17
N ASP A 106 5.44 66.51 -47.74
CA ASP A 106 4.35 66.88 -46.83
C ASP A 106 4.77 66.79 -45.35
N LEU A 107 4.94 67.97 -44.76
CA LEU A 107 5.25 68.22 -43.35
C LEU A 107 4.03 67.89 -42.47
N VAL A 108 4.17 66.92 -41.56
CA VAL A 108 3.20 66.68 -40.48
C VAL A 108 3.64 67.47 -39.25
N VAL A 109 2.82 68.43 -38.82
CA VAL A 109 2.99 69.13 -37.54
C VAL A 109 2.35 68.28 -36.45
N VAL A 110 3.18 67.76 -35.54
CA VAL A 110 2.75 67.14 -34.27
C VAL A 110 2.53 68.25 -33.26
N ALA A 111 1.39 68.23 -32.58
CA ALA A 111 1.15 69.03 -31.38
C ALA A 111 0.86 68.09 -30.21
N ASP A 112 1.83 68.02 -29.31
CA ASP A 112 1.74 67.35 -28.01
C ASP A 112 0.87 68.14 -27.02
N GLY A 113 0.20 67.39 -26.14
CA GLY A 113 0.06 67.79 -24.73
C GLY A 113 -1.35 67.81 -24.17
N ILE A 114 -1.63 66.87 -23.25
CA ILE A 114 -1.93 67.11 -21.81
C ILE A 114 -2.76 65.92 -21.25
N THR A 115 -2.15 65.16 -20.34
CA THR A 115 -2.78 64.26 -19.34
C THR A 115 -3.16 65.07 -18.07
N PRO A 116 -3.76 64.53 -16.99
CA PRO A 116 -4.52 63.28 -16.80
C PRO A 116 -5.80 63.44 -15.93
N GLY A 117 -6.60 62.37 -15.87
CA GLY A 117 -7.32 62.00 -14.64
C GLY A 117 -8.79 61.62 -14.86
N ILE A 118 -9.18 60.42 -14.39
CA ILE A 118 -10.33 60.18 -13.50
C ILE A 118 -10.69 58.68 -13.41
N HIS A 119 -10.69 58.22 -12.16
CA HIS A 119 -11.48 57.17 -11.50
C HIS A 119 -11.81 55.83 -12.17
N GLU A 120 -11.18 54.81 -11.61
CA GLU A 120 -11.58 53.40 -11.62
C GLU A 120 -12.94 53.20 -10.91
N VAL A 121 -13.99 52.83 -11.66
CA VAL A 121 -15.29 52.41 -11.11
C VAL A 121 -15.46 50.90 -11.28
N LYS A 122 -15.29 50.17 -10.18
CA LYS A 122 -15.67 48.74 -10.04
C LYS A 122 -17.19 48.60 -10.17
N ARG A 123 -17.68 47.78 -11.12
CA ARG A 123 -19.09 47.34 -11.17
C ARG A 123 -19.22 45.83 -10.94
N ARG A 124 -19.95 45.47 -9.87
CA ARG A 124 -20.63 44.17 -9.70
C ARG A 124 -22.12 44.32 -10.06
N LYS A 125 -22.66 43.27 -10.69
CA LYS A 125 -24.07 42.79 -10.87
C LYS A 125 -25.17 43.63 -10.17
N LYS A 126 -26.35 43.95 -10.74
CA LYS A 126 -27.38 43.04 -11.28
C LYS A 126 -28.60 43.88 -11.78
N LYS A 127 -29.34 43.32 -12.76
CA LYS A 127 -30.80 43.42 -13.02
C LYS A 127 -31.48 44.80 -13.20
N THR A 128 -31.90 45.01 -14.45
CA THR A 128 -33.20 45.52 -14.94
C THR A 128 -34.10 46.30 -13.98
N LEU A 129 -34.33 47.57 -14.31
CA LEU A 129 -35.58 48.27 -14.04
C LEU A 129 -35.83 49.27 -15.18
N MET A 130 -37.04 49.20 -15.73
CA MET A 130 -37.56 50.07 -16.79
C MET A 130 -37.60 51.52 -16.33
N CYS A 131 -37.34 52.45 -17.26
CA CYS A 131 -38.03 53.74 -17.41
C CYS A 131 -37.65 54.36 -18.77
N SER A 132 -38.64 54.50 -19.66
CA SER A 132 -38.72 55.62 -20.64
C SER A 132 -39.71 56.64 -20.05
N PRO A 133 -39.89 57.88 -20.57
CA PRO A 133 -39.17 58.72 -21.56
C PRO A 133 -38.91 60.14 -20.93
N PRO A 134 -38.82 61.33 -21.59
CA PRO A 134 -38.85 61.71 -23.01
C PRO A 134 -37.85 62.79 -23.46
N GLY A 135 -37.68 62.93 -24.78
CA GLY A 135 -37.21 64.18 -25.41
C GLY A 135 -35.71 64.28 -25.65
N GLY A 136 -35.26 63.70 -26.75
CA GLY A 136 -33.92 63.93 -27.27
C GLY A 136 -33.81 63.33 -28.66
N THR A 137 -34.04 64.15 -29.68
CA THR A 137 -33.78 63.83 -31.08
C THR A 137 -32.31 63.42 -31.22
N GLN A 138 -32.04 62.12 -31.38
CA GLN A 138 -30.72 61.67 -31.82
C GLN A 138 -30.64 61.94 -33.33
N ILE A 139 -29.94 63.02 -33.67
CA ILE A 139 -29.49 63.27 -35.04
C ILE A 139 -28.40 62.23 -35.31
N PHE A 140 -28.71 61.23 -36.14
CA PHE A 140 -27.69 60.45 -36.82
C PHE A 140 -27.05 61.38 -37.85
N LEU A 141 -25.85 61.89 -37.54
CA LEU A 141 -24.98 62.49 -38.56
C LEU A 141 -24.44 61.34 -39.42
N GLU A 142 -25.17 60.97 -40.47
CA GLU A 142 -24.59 60.30 -41.62
C GLU A 142 -23.68 61.32 -42.32
N LEU A 143 -22.38 61.23 -42.03
CA LEU A 143 -21.38 61.85 -42.89
C LEU A 143 -21.29 61.01 -44.17
N PRO A 144 -21.50 61.60 -45.36
CA PRO A 144 -21.29 60.89 -46.62
C PRO A 144 -19.78 60.62 -46.76
N GLU A 145 -19.38 59.35 -46.62
CA GLU A 145 -18.03 58.87 -46.93
C GLU A 145 -17.79 58.98 -48.43
N LYS A 146 -17.47 60.20 -48.91
CA LYS A 146 -17.07 60.43 -50.31
C LYS A 146 -15.57 60.60 -50.52
N ASN A 147 -14.75 60.49 -49.49
CA ASN A 147 -13.28 60.40 -49.65
C ASN A 147 -12.76 59.36 -48.66
N ALA A 148 -12.31 58.21 -49.17
CA ALA A 148 -11.65 57.19 -48.37
C ALA A 148 -10.43 57.83 -47.66
N LYS A 149 -10.47 57.91 -46.33
CA LYS A 149 -9.30 58.29 -45.53
C LYS A 149 -8.21 57.22 -45.69
N PRO A 150 -6.92 57.59 -45.74
CA PRO A 150 -5.83 56.63 -45.81
C PRO A 150 -5.82 55.73 -44.57
N CYS A 151 -5.27 54.52 -44.73
CA CYS A 151 -5.12 53.52 -43.68
C CYS A 151 -4.62 54.17 -42.38
N VAL A 152 -5.34 53.93 -41.28
CA VAL A 152 -4.83 54.23 -39.95
C VAL A 152 -3.85 53.10 -39.66
N GLU A 153 -2.58 53.31 -40.01
CA GLU A 153 -1.51 52.59 -39.33
C GLU A 153 -1.56 52.98 -37.87
N ASP A 154 -1.46 51.98 -37.00
CA ASP A 154 -1.33 52.28 -35.60
C ASP A 154 0.01 52.99 -35.36
N PRO A 155 0.02 54.21 -34.82
CA PRO A 155 1.24 54.96 -34.64
C PRO A 155 2.20 54.33 -33.62
N GLU A 156 1.72 53.45 -32.74
CA GLU A 156 2.55 52.76 -31.73
C GLU A 156 3.07 51.41 -32.24
N THR A 157 2.23 50.61 -32.91
CA THR A 157 2.61 49.23 -33.31
C THR A 157 3.02 49.10 -34.78
N GLY A 158 2.66 50.05 -35.63
CA GLY A 158 2.83 49.96 -37.09
C GLY A 158 1.88 48.98 -37.77
N ASP A 159 0.92 48.41 -37.04
CA ASP A 159 -0.05 47.47 -37.59
C ASP A 159 -1.09 48.15 -38.48
N GLN A 160 -1.51 47.45 -39.53
CA GLN A 160 -2.47 47.97 -40.49
C GLN A 160 -3.87 47.44 -40.19
N LEU A 161 -4.84 48.36 -40.25
CA LEU A 161 -6.25 48.04 -40.18
C LEU A 161 -6.68 47.31 -41.47
N GLN A 162 -6.88 46.00 -41.39
CA GLN A 162 -7.29 45.18 -42.52
C GLN A 162 -8.81 45.21 -42.69
N ARG A 163 -9.27 45.59 -43.88
CA ARG A 163 -10.65 45.40 -44.35
C ARG A 163 -10.65 44.27 -45.38
N ILE A 164 -11.35 43.18 -45.06
CA ILE A 164 -11.45 41.99 -45.89
C ILE A 164 -12.92 41.79 -46.26
N GLU A 165 -13.21 41.62 -47.56
CA GLU A 165 -14.57 41.38 -48.04
C GLU A 165 -14.72 39.95 -48.57
N TYR A 166 -15.72 39.24 -48.07
CA TYR A 166 -16.08 37.89 -48.49
C TYR A 166 -17.42 37.95 -49.25
N LEU A 167 -17.39 37.76 -50.56
CA LEU A 167 -18.58 37.83 -51.42
C LEU A 167 -19.36 36.51 -51.43
N TYR A 168 -20.69 36.62 -51.46
CA TYR A 168 -21.62 35.50 -51.59
C TYR A 168 -22.33 35.61 -52.94
N PRO A 169 -21.90 34.83 -53.94
CA PRO A 169 -22.49 34.87 -55.28
C PRO A 169 -23.93 34.36 -55.27
N ASP A 170 -24.78 34.85 -56.16
CA ASP A 170 -26.13 34.32 -56.38
C ASP A 170 -26.00 32.89 -56.91
N PRO A 171 -26.63 31.87 -56.28
CA PRO A 171 -26.65 30.52 -56.81
C PRO A 171 -27.21 30.42 -58.23
N LEU A 172 -28.09 31.35 -58.62
CA LEU A 172 -28.69 31.40 -59.96
C LEU A 172 -27.87 32.24 -60.95
N ASN A 173 -27.00 33.11 -60.46
CA ASN A 173 -26.18 33.98 -61.28
C ASN A 173 -24.81 34.24 -60.58
N PRO A 174 -23.80 33.38 -60.82
CA PRO A 174 -22.52 33.45 -60.14
C PRO A 174 -21.79 34.79 -60.27
N ASP A 175 -22.06 35.54 -61.35
CA ASP A 175 -21.46 36.85 -61.63
C ASP A 175 -22.03 37.98 -60.74
N LYS A 176 -23.16 37.74 -60.07
CA LYS A 176 -23.84 38.71 -59.21
C LYS A 176 -23.72 38.29 -57.75
N ALA A 177 -23.12 39.11 -56.89
CA ALA A 177 -23.13 38.87 -55.45
C ALA A 177 -24.47 39.33 -54.83
N ILE A 178 -25.14 38.46 -54.07
CA ILE A 178 -26.35 38.83 -53.31
C ILE A 178 -26.01 39.35 -51.91
N GLY A 179 -24.81 39.02 -51.43
CA GLY A 179 -24.33 39.33 -50.09
C GLY A 179 -22.81 39.49 -50.05
N LYS A 180 -22.31 40.22 -49.07
CA LYS A 180 -20.90 40.21 -48.68
C LYS A 180 -20.73 40.36 -47.17
N VAL A 181 -19.73 39.70 -46.61
CA VAL A 181 -19.29 39.92 -45.23
C VAL A 181 -18.06 40.80 -45.25
N VAL A 182 -18.13 41.94 -44.57
CA VAL A 182 -16.98 42.84 -44.37
C VAL A 182 -16.41 42.56 -43.00
N ARG A 183 -15.18 42.03 -42.97
CA ARG A 183 -14.38 41.83 -41.76
C ARG A 183 -13.36 42.94 -41.63
N ARG A 184 -13.23 43.41 -40.40
CA ARG A 184 -12.43 44.55 -40.01
C ARG A 184 -11.60 44.10 -38.81
N GLN A 185 -10.28 43.97 -38.97
CA GLN A 185 -9.36 43.54 -37.90
C GLN A 185 -7.98 44.21 -38.02
N TRP A 186 -7.25 44.34 -36.91
CA TRP A 186 -5.82 44.67 -36.96
C TRP A 186 -4.99 43.47 -37.43
N SER A 187 -3.84 43.73 -38.08
CA SER A 187 -2.92 42.67 -38.54
C SER A 187 -2.39 41.78 -37.40
N ASP A 188 -2.10 42.37 -36.24
CA ASP A 188 -1.68 41.69 -35.01
C ASP A 188 -2.83 41.08 -34.20
N ARG A 189 -4.08 41.25 -34.65
CA ARG A 189 -5.30 40.77 -33.99
C ARG A 189 -5.54 41.32 -32.57
N ARG A 190 -5.00 42.49 -32.20
CA ARG A 190 -5.42 43.15 -30.94
C ARG A 190 -6.87 43.65 -31.00
N ALA A 191 -7.38 44.16 -29.88
CA ALA A 191 -8.76 44.65 -29.77
C ALA A 191 -9.05 45.70 -30.87
N TRP A 192 -10.17 45.51 -31.58
CA TRP A 192 -10.58 46.37 -32.70
C TRP A 192 -10.94 47.80 -32.25
N PHE A 193 -11.32 47.98 -30.98
CA PHE A 193 -11.54 49.29 -30.37
C PHE A 193 -11.04 49.33 -28.92
N GLU A 194 -10.49 50.48 -28.52
CA GLU A 194 -10.09 50.75 -27.15
C GLU A 194 -11.29 50.61 -26.20
N GLY A 195 -11.14 49.82 -25.13
CA GLY A 195 -12.22 49.49 -24.18
C GLY A 195 -13.16 48.35 -24.60
N TYR A 196 -12.97 47.73 -25.77
CA TYR A 196 -13.72 46.55 -26.20
C TYR A 196 -12.88 45.28 -26.07
N THR A 197 -13.53 44.15 -25.80
CA THR A 197 -12.89 42.82 -25.72
C THR A 197 -12.80 42.10 -27.07
N LYS A 198 -13.33 42.69 -28.15
CA LYS A 198 -13.39 42.04 -29.47
C LYS A 198 -12.19 42.44 -30.31
N THR A 199 -11.52 41.46 -30.89
CA THR A 199 -10.36 41.63 -31.79
C THR A 199 -10.73 41.90 -33.24
N LYS A 200 -12.02 41.77 -33.58
CA LYS A 200 -12.53 41.93 -34.94
C LYS A 200 -13.97 42.45 -34.95
N GLU A 201 -14.32 43.17 -36.01
CA GLU A 201 -15.67 43.54 -36.38
C GLU A 201 -16.07 42.80 -37.66
N VAL A 202 -17.24 42.15 -37.64
CA VAL A 202 -17.78 41.40 -38.79
C VAL A 202 -19.17 41.93 -39.09
N ARG A 203 -19.36 42.52 -40.28
CA ARG A 203 -20.62 43.14 -40.70
C ARG A 203 -21.11 42.51 -42.00
N PRO A 204 -22.33 41.92 -42.03
CA PRO A 204 -22.94 41.50 -43.27
C PRO A 204 -23.49 42.72 -44.04
N TRP A 205 -23.45 42.65 -45.36
CA TRP A 205 -24.02 43.60 -46.30
C TRP A 205 -24.74 42.83 -47.41
N TYR A 206 -25.91 43.28 -47.85
CA TYR A 206 -26.63 42.67 -48.96
C TYR A 206 -26.77 43.65 -50.11
N TRP A 207 -26.86 43.13 -51.34
CA TRP A 207 -27.15 43.96 -52.49
C TRP A 207 -28.63 44.31 -52.50
N ASN A 208 -28.96 45.59 -52.32
CA ASN A 208 -30.34 46.05 -52.40
C ASN A 208 -30.66 46.36 -53.87
N GLU A 209 -31.43 45.47 -54.50
CA GLU A 209 -31.82 45.62 -55.92
C GLU A 209 -32.62 46.89 -56.19
N ASP A 210 -33.43 47.34 -55.22
CA ASP A 210 -34.25 48.55 -55.36
C ASP A 210 -33.40 49.83 -55.32
N ALA A 211 -32.34 49.82 -54.50
CA ALA A 211 -31.43 50.96 -54.34
C ALA A 211 -30.24 50.93 -55.32
N GLY A 212 -29.93 49.76 -55.89
CA GLY A 212 -28.74 49.57 -56.72
C GLY A 212 -27.42 49.72 -55.94
N ASP A 213 -27.42 49.47 -54.63
CA ASP A 213 -26.25 49.65 -53.76
C ASP A 213 -26.20 48.59 -52.64
N TRP A 214 -25.07 48.49 -51.96
CA TRP A 214 -24.86 47.64 -50.78
C TRP A 214 -25.51 48.26 -49.55
N ALA A 215 -26.44 47.54 -48.93
CA ALA A 215 -27.06 47.92 -47.67
C ALA A 215 -26.53 47.05 -46.53
N MET A 216 -26.26 47.65 -45.37
CA MET A 216 -25.79 46.92 -44.19
C MET A 216 -26.90 46.00 -43.66
N GLY A 217 -26.54 44.76 -43.34
CA GLY A 217 -27.46 43.72 -42.89
C GLY A 217 -27.44 42.48 -43.79
N ARG A 218 -28.32 41.53 -43.49
CA ARG A 218 -28.42 40.28 -44.26
C ARG A 218 -29.39 40.40 -45.45
N GLY A 219 -30.24 41.41 -45.45
CA GLY A 219 -31.33 41.52 -46.40
C GLY A 219 -32.39 40.42 -46.20
N PRO A 220 -33.42 40.41 -47.07
CA PRO A 220 -34.54 39.47 -46.96
C PRO A 220 -34.25 38.09 -47.58
N ARG A 221 -33.25 37.97 -48.46
CA ARG A 221 -32.91 36.71 -49.13
C ARG A 221 -32.05 35.81 -48.24
N SER A 222 -32.26 34.50 -48.33
CA SER A 222 -31.37 33.52 -47.69
C SER A 222 -30.06 33.44 -48.47
N TRP A 223 -28.94 33.68 -47.79
CA TRP A 223 -27.61 33.63 -48.43
C TRP A 223 -27.15 32.20 -48.63
N PRO A 224 -26.40 31.91 -49.70
CA PRO A 224 -25.71 30.64 -49.82
C PRO A 224 -24.65 30.45 -48.73
N LEU A 225 -24.16 29.22 -48.62
CA LEU A 225 -22.92 28.98 -47.89
C LEU A 225 -21.77 29.73 -48.57
N TYR A 226 -20.77 30.13 -47.78
CA TYR A 226 -19.57 30.70 -48.36
C TYR A 226 -18.83 29.61 -49.13
N ARG A 227 -18.66 29.81 -50.44
CA ARG A 227 -18.14 28.79 -51.37
C ARG A 227 -19.08 27.57 -51.58
N GLU A 228 -20.40 27.77 -51.50
CA GLU A 228 -21.41 26.69 -51.65
C GLU A 228 -21.24 25.86 -52.94
N ASN A 229 -20.98 26.50 -54.08
CA ASN A 229 -20.83 25.79 -55.36
C ASN A 229 -19.59 24.89 -55.37
N GLU A 230 -18.44 25.40 -54.88
CA GLU A 230 -17.20 24.60 -54.75
C GLU A 230 -17.42 23.40 -53.80
N ALA A 231 -18.16 23.61 -52.70
CA ALA A 231 -18.52 22.56 -51.75
C ALA A 231 -19.42 21.48 -52.38
N LYS A 232 -20.46 21.89 -53.12
CA LYS A 232 -21.37 20.98 -53.84
C LYS A 232 -20.64 20.14 -54.86
N GLU A 233 -19.74 20.74 -55.64
CA GLU A 233 -18.91 20.03 -56.61
C GLU A 233 -17.92 19.06 -55.95
N ALA A 234 -17.31 19.44 -54.83
CA ALA A 234 -16.43 18.54 -54.10
C ALA A 234 -17.18 17.29 -53.61
N ILE A 235 -18.40 17.47 -53.11
CA ILE A 235 -19.28 16.36 -52.70
C ILE A 235 -19.61 15.45 -53.88
N THR A 236 -19.98 15.99 -55.04
CA THR A 236 -20.31 15.19 -56.23
C THR A 236 -19.11 14.45 -56.82
N ARG A 237 -17.87 14.90 -56.53
CA ARG A 237 -16.63 14.17 -56.81
C ARG A 237 -16.24 13.16 -55.72
N GLY A 238 -16.95 13.12 -54.59
CA GLY A 238 -16.65 12.25 -53.46
C GLY A 238 -15.45 12.72 -52.63
N GLU A 239 -15.08 14.00 -52.71
CA GLU A 239 -13.96 14.59 -51.99
C GLU A 239 -14.29 14.86 -50.50
N VAL A 240 -13.25 15.20 -49.74
CA VAL A 240 -13.39 15.72 -48.37
C VAL A 240 -13.79 17.19 -48.43
N LEU A 241 -14.82 17.56 -47.66
CA LEU A 241 -15.25 18.93 -47.48
C LEU A 241 -14.99 19.38 -46.05
N PHE A 242 -14.16 20.41 -45.87
CA PHE A 242 -13.96 21.02 -44.56
C PHE A 242 -15.08 22.01 -44.24
N VAL A 243 -15.59 21.95 -43.01
CA VAL A 243 -16.55 22.91 -42.48
C VAL A 243 -15.93 23.57 -41.25
N VAL A 244 -15.77 24.89 -41.34
CA VAL A 244 -15.03 25.71 -40.35
C VAL A 244 -15.90 26.85 -39.83
N ALA A 245 -15.47 27.47 -38.73
CA ALA A 245 -16.22 28.51 -38.04
C ALA A 245 -16.23 29.89 -38.72
N GLY A 246 -15.40 30.14 -39.75
CA GLY A 246 -15.31 31.48 -40.36
C GLY A 246 -14.74 31.51 -41.77
N GLU A 247 -15.05 32.59 -42.50
CA GLU A 247 -14.70 32.74 -43.92
C GLU A 247 -13.18 32.78 -44.12
N GLN A 248 -12.45 33.35 -43.16
CA GLN A 248 -10.99 33.40 -43.23
C GLN A 248 -10.32 32.02 -43.09
N ALA A 249 -10.92 31.13 -42.29
CA ALA A 249 -10.48 29.75 -42.17
C ALA A 249 -10.77 28.97 -43.46
N VAL A 250 -11.91 29.23 -44.12
CA VAL A 250 -12.23 28.68 -45.44
C VAL A 250 -11.12 29.04 -46.43
N GLU A 251 -10.70 30.30 -46.44
CA GLU A 251 -9.67 30.73 -47.38
C GLU A 251 -8.27 30.27 -47.04
N THR A 252 -8.00 30.00 -45.77
CA THR A 252 -6.77 29.32 -45.35
C THR A 252 -6.74 27.90 -45.90
N TYR A 253 -7.86 27.15 -45.82
CA TYR A 253 -7.96 25.81 -46.41
C TYR A 253 -7.84 25.84 -47.93
N ARG A 254 -8.48 26.81 -48.58
CA ARG A 254 -8.41 26.99 -50.03
C ARG A 254 -6.99 27.28 -50.50
N ALA A 255 -6.23 28.08 -49.76
CA ALA A 255 -4.81 28.33 -50.02
C ALA A 255 -3.94 27.06 -49.89
N LEU A 256 -4.37 26.08 -49.09
CA LEU A 256 -3.76 24.74 -49.01
C LEU A 256 -4.26 23.78 -50.11
N GLY A 257 -5.06 24.26 -51.06
CA GLY A 257 -5.66 23.47 -52.14
C GLY A 257 -6.85 22.60 -51.69
N LEU A 258 -7.44 22.87 -50.52
CA LEU A 258 -8.51 22.07 -49.94
C LEU A 258 -9.86 22.77 -50.06
N THR A 259 -10.93 22.01 -50.27
CA THR A 259 -12.29 22.56 -50.34
C THR A 259 -12.82 22.78 -48.92
N ALA A 260 -13.23 24.01 -48.61
CA ALA A 260 -13.85 24.36 -47.34
C ALA A 260 -15.08 25.26 -47.53
N THR A 261 -15.98 25.27 -46.54
CA THR A 261 -17.17 26.13 -46.52
C THR A 261 -17.49 26.59 -45.10
N THR A 262 -18.26 27.67 -44.97
CA THR A 262 -18.83 28.15 -43.69
C THR A 262 -20.19 28.81 -43.90
N CYS A 263 -20.95 28.97 -42.82
CA CYS A 263 -22.11 29.86 -42.79
C CYS A 263 -21.71 31.33 -42.65
N GLN A 264 -22.62 32.21 -43.05
CA GLN A 264 -22.48 33.65 -42.91
C GLN A 264 -22.30 34.06 -41.44
N GLY A 265 -21.18 34.72 -41.14
CA GLY A 265 -20.88 35.18 -39.77
C GLY A 265 -20.58 34.02 -38.81
N GLY A 266 -20.19 32.88 -39.37
CA GLY A 266 -19.64 31.73 -38.64
C GLY A 266 -20.66 30.82 -37.98
N GLU A 267 -20.37 30.44 -36.73
CA GLU A 267 -20.96 29.28 -36.03
C GLU A 267 -22.47 29.38 -35.72
N THR A 268 -23.12 30.52 -35.96
CA THR A 268 -24.50 30.76 -35.47
C THR A 268 -25.61 30.10 -36.30
N ARG A 269 -25.31 29.53 -37.49
CA ARG A 269 -26.28 28.90 -38.39
C ARG A 269 -25.81 27.58 -39.00
N TYR A 270 -25.09 26.76 -38.24
CA TYR A 270 -24.59 25.48 -38.75
C TYR A 270 -25.69 24.53 -39.30
N ALA A 271 -26.95 24.69 -38.90
CA ALA A 271 -28.06 23.86 -39.37
C ALA A 271 -28.36 24.03 -40.87
N ASP A 272 -28.01 25.18 -41.46
CA ASP A 272 -28.23 25.43 -42.89
C ASP A 272 -27.23 24.64 -43.77
N ILE A 273 -26.11 24.16 -43.19
CA ILE A 273 -25.05 23.47 -43.94
C ILE A 273 -25.53 22.11 -44.45
N PRO A 274 -26.04 21.18 -43.61
CA PRO A 274 -26.54 19.89 -44.09
C PRO A 274 -27.72 20.05 -45.05
N ASP A 275 -28.65 20.95 -44.77
CA ASP A 275 -29.84 21.22 -45.60
C ASP A 275 -29.43 21.60 -47.03
N ARG A 276 -28.55 22.60 -47.18
CA ARG A 276 -28.10 23.10 -48.49
C ARG A 276 -27.23 22.12 -49.27
N LEU A 277 -26.55 21.21 -48.58
CA LEU A 277 -25.65 20.22 -49.20
C LEU A 277 -26.32 18.85 -49.41
N SER A 278 -27.49 18.61 -48.82
CA SER A 278 -28.21 17.33 -48.85
C SER A 278 -28.45 16.79 -50.26
N GLY A 279 -28.85 17.65 -51.21
CA GLY A 279 -29.10 17.26 -52.60
C GLY A 279 -27.85 16.73 -53.29
N SER A 280 -26.73 17.46 -53.23
CA SER A 280 -25.44 17.01 -53.78
C SER A 280 -24.92 15.76 -53.08
N TRP A 281 -25.19 15.63 -51.78
CA TRP A 281 -24.82 14.46 -51.00
C TRP A 281 -25.59 13.21 -51.43
N ALA A 282 -26.90 13.34 -51.64
CA ALA A 282 -27.74 12.26 -52.16
C ALA A 282 -27.26 11.82 -53.55
N MET A 283 -26.98 12.77 -54.45
CA MET A 283 -26.42 12.47 -55.78
C MET A 283 -25.09 11.71 -55.71
N ALA A 284 -24.17 12.14 -54.84
CA ALA A 284 -22.88 11.46 -54.65
C ALA A 284 -23.07 10.03 -54.11
N LYS A 285 -23.97 9.86 -53.14
CA LYS A 285 -24.30 8.55 -52.56
C LYS A 285 -24.91 7.60 -53.59
N ASP A 286 -25.82 8.10 -54.43
CA ASP A 286 -26.46 7.33 -55.51
C ASP A 286 -25.43 6.92 -56.59
N ALA A 287 -24.41 7.76 -56.82
CA ALA A 287 -23.26 7.44 -57.67
C ALA A 287 -22.26 6.47 -57.00
N GLY A 288 -22.53 6.00 -55.77
CA GLY A 288 -21.64 5.10 -55.03
C GLY A 288 -20.39 5.77 -54.45
N LEU A 289 -20.32 7.09 -54.48
CA LEU A 289 -19.24 7.87 -53.87
C LEU A 289 -19.43 7.97 -52.36
N LYS A 290 -18.35 8.29 -51.65
CA LYS A 290 -18.33 8.39 -50.18
C LYS A 290 -17.72 9.72 -49.74
N PRO A 291 -18.39 10.85 -50.05
CA PRO A 291 -17.93 12.14 -49.54
C PRO A 291 -17.88 12.14 -48.01
N LEU A 292 -17.04 12.99 -47.43
CA LEU A 292 -16.86 13.13 -45.99
C LEU A 292 -16.83 14.61 -45.61
N ILE A 293 -17.68 15.01 -44.66
CA ILE A 293 -17.58 16.32 -44.02
C ILE A 293 -16.60 16.24 -42.86
N VAL A 294 -15.62 17.13 -42.83
CA VAL A 294 -14.65 17.28 -41.75
C VAL A 294 -14.89 18.62 -41.06
N ILE A 295 -15.40 18.56 -39.84
CA ILE A 295 -15.69 19.73 -39.02
C ILE A 295 -14.41 20.09 -38.26
N HIS A 296 -13.84 21.27 -38.55
CA HIS A 296 -12.68 21.78 -37.81
C HIS A 296 -13.11 23.03 -37.03
N PRO A 297 -13.37 22.89 -35.71
CA PRO A 297 -13.80 24.00 -34.87
C PRO A 297 -12.63 24.91 -34.46
N ASP A 298 -12.96 26.12 -34.00
CA ASP A 298 -12.03 26.95 -33.24
C ASP A 298 -11.70 26.26 -31.89
N PHE A 299 -10.51 26.48 -31.34
CA PHE A 299 -10.10 25.89 -30.06
C PHE A 299 -10.69 26.66 -28.87
N ASP A 300 -12.02 26.72 -28.77
CA ASP A 300 -12.75 27.25 -27.63
C ASP A 300 -14.03 26.46 -27.32
N LEU A 301 -14.67 26.78 -26.19
CA LEU A 301 -15.90 26.11 -25.76
C LEU A 301 -17.07 26.30 -26.73
N THR A 302 -17.10 27.39 -27.51
CA THR A 302 -18.19 27.67 -28.46
C THR A 302 -18.05 26.78 -29.68
N GLY A 303 -16.84 26.67 -30.23
CA GLY A 303 -16.51 25.79 -31.34
C GLY A 303 -16.70 24.31 -30.99
N GLU A 304 -16.30 23.90 -29.78
CA GLU A 304 -16.49 22.51 -29.33
C GLU A 304 -17.98 22.19 -29.08
N ALA A 305 -18.68 22.99 -28.26
CA ALA A 305 -20.00 22.62 -27.77
C ALA A 305 -21.14 23.05 -28.71
N ALA A 306 -21.10 24.25 -29.30
CA ALA A 306 -22.19 24.77 -30.11
C ALA A 306 -22.05 24.35 -31.58
N PHE A 307 -20.86 24.57 -32.16
CA PHE A 307 -20.63 24.30 -33.58
C PHE A 307 -20.46 22.82 -33.87
N SER A 308 -19.52 22.13 -33.20
CA SER A 308 -19.20 20.74 -33.53
C SER A 308 -20.32 19.77 -33.19
N VAL A 309 -20.87 19.84 -31.97
CA VAL A 309 -21.98 18.96 -31.55
C VAL A 309 -23.25 19.27 -32.34
N GLY A 310 -23.57 20.55 -32.50
CA GLY A 310 -24.73 21.01 -33.24
C GLY A 310 -24.71 20.56 -34.70
N LEU A 311 -23.62 20.84 -35.41
CA LEU A 311 -23.46 20.47 -36.82
C LEU A 311 -23.43 18.95 -37.01
N THR A 312 -22.70 18.22 -36.17
CA THR A 312 -22.66 16.74 -36.24
C THR A 312 -24.06 16.14 -36.06
N ARG A 313 -24.88 16.73 -35.18
CA ARG A 313 -26.27 16.31 -34.99
C ARG A 313 -27.12 16.55 -36.25
N GLU A 314 -27.02 17.73 -36.85
CA GLU A 314 -27.77 18.03 -38.08
C GLU A 314 -27.29 17.18 -39.27
N CYS A 315 -25.98 16.97 -39.45
CA CYS A 315 -25.45 16.02 -40.43
C CYS A 315 -26.01 14.60 -40.23
N ARG A 316 -26.12 14.15 -38.97
CA ARG A 316 -26.68 12.83 -38.65
C ARG A 316 -28.15 12.73 -39.03
N LYS A 317 -28.95 13.79 -38.81
CA LYS A 317 -30.37 13.83 -39.20
C LYS A 317 -30.52 13.66 -40.72
N GLU A 318 -29.68 14.34 -41.49
CA GLU A 318 -29.66 14.27 -42.96
C GLU A 318 -28.93 13.02 -43.52
N GLY A 319 -28.41 12.14 -42.66
CA GLY A 319 -27.65 10.95 -43.09
C GLY A 319 -26.30 11.27 -43.75
N ILE A 320 -25.76 12.45 -43.50
CA ILE A 320 -24.47 12.94 -43.99
C ILE A 320 -23.35 12.44 -43.08
N ALA A 321 -22.29 11.89 -43.67
CA ALA A 321 -21.13 11.42 -42.93
C ALA A 321 -20.23 12.59 -42.54
N ALA A 322 -20.11 12.85 -41.24
CA ALA A 322 -19.29 13.91 -40.68
C ALA A 322 -18.38 13.39 -39.55
N VAL A 323 -17.20 13.99 -39.43
CA VAL A 323 -16.26 13.79 -38.31
C VAL A 323 -15.78 15.15 -37.80
N VAL A 324 -15.47 15.24 -36.50
CA VAL A 324 -14.97 16.46 -35.86
C VAL A 324 -13.49 16.27 -35.57
N LEU A 325 -12.66 17.23 -35.99
CA LEU A 325 -11.24 17.26 -35.65
C LEU A 325 -11.05 17.86 -34.27
N ASN A 326 -10.07 17.33 -33.54
CA ASN A 326 -9.52 17.98 -32.35
C ASN A 326 -8.39 18.92 -32.81
N PRO A 327 -8.51 20.25 -32.66
CA PRO A 327 -7.45 21.17 -33.10
C PRO A 327 -6.08 20.87 -32.48
N LEU A 328 -6.06 20.33 -31.25
CA LEU A 328 -4.83 19.98 -30.54
C LEU A 328 -4.09 18.76 -31.13
N THR A 329 -4.74 17.90 -31.92
CA THR A 329 -4.03 16.81 -32.61
C THR A 329 -3.25 17.31 -33.83
N ILE A 330 -3.59 18.50 -34.33
CA ILE A 330 -2.88 19.17 -35.42
C ILE A 330 -1.75 20.04 -34.85
N TRP A 331 -2.08 20.86 -33.84
CA TRP A 331 -1.14 21.75 -33.16
C TRP A 331 -1.35 21.71 -31.64
N SER A 332 -0.48 21.00 -30.94
CA SER A 332 -0.58 20.76 -29.49
C SER A 332 -0.48 22.02 -28.62
N GLU A 333 0.08 23.10 -29.16
CA GLU A 333 0.27 24.39 -28.48
C GLU A 333 -0.71 25.46 -28.98
N MET A 334 -1.81 25.06 -29.63
CA MET A 334 -2.81 25.99 -30.13
C MET A 334 -3.37 26.85 -28.98
N PRO A 335 -3.35 28.19 -29.09
CA PRO A 335 -3.90 29.06 -28.05
C PRO A 335 -5.43 28.95 -28.01
N HIS A 336 -6.03 29.19 -26.84
CA HIS A 336 -7.50 29.21 -26.70
C HIS A 336 -8.13 30.24 -27.67
N GLY A 337 -9.10 29.79 -28.46
CA GLY A 337 -9.73 30.54 -29.56
C GLY A 337 -8.93 30.54 -30.87
N GLY A 338 -7.84 29.79 -30.95
CA GLY A 338 -7.04 29.63 -32.16
C GLY A 338 -7.74 28.77 -33.22
N ASP A 339 -7.42 29.02 -34.49
CA ASP A 339 -7.97 28.32 -35.65
C ASP A 339 -6.88 27.83 -36.62
N ILE A 340 -7.29 27.24 -37.76
CA ILE A 340 -6.34 26.80 -38.81
C ILE A 340 -5.52 27.95 -39.39
N LYS A 341 -6.05 29.18 -39.37
CA LYS A 341 -5.31 30.34 -39.86
C LYS A 341 -4.15 30.65 -38.92
N ASP A 342 -4.34 30.56 -37.61
CA ASP A 342 -3.26 30.74 -36.65
C ASP A 342 -2.13 29.71 -36.85
N VAL A 343 -2.47 28.47 -37.23
CA VAL A 343 -1.48 27.43 -37.57
C VAL A 343 -0.62 27.84 -38.76
N VAL A 344 -1.25 28.38 -39.82
CA VAL A 344 -0.57 28.76 -41.07
C VAL A 344 0.21 30.07 -40.89
N ASP A 345 -0.41 31.11 -40.33
CA ASP A 345 0.18 32.45 -40.21
C ASP A 345 1.42 32.47 -39.30
N LYS A 346 1.40 31.71 -38.19
CA LYS A 346 2.54 31.65 -37.27
C LYS A 346 3.69 30.82 -37.82
N GLY A 347 3.52 30.18 -38.99
CA GLY A 347 4.55 29.40 -39.66
C GLY A 347 5.06 28.20 -38.85
N ALA A 348 4.29 27.74 -37.86
CA ALA A 348 4.73 26.69 -36.94
C ALA A 348 4.88 25.32 -37.64
N ILE A 349 4.19 25.11 -38.78
CA ILE A 349 4.13 23.84 -39.49
C ILE A 349 4.17 24.10 -41.00
N ALA A 350 5.07 23.42 -41.72
CA ALA A 350 5.15 23.53 -43.18
C ALA A 350 3.86 23.02 -43.85
N PRO A 351 3.41 23.57 -44.99
CA PRO A 351 2.13 23.19 -45.62
C PRO A 351 1.96 21.69 -45.88
N ASN A 352 3.00 21.01 -46.40
CA ASN A 352 2.96 19.57 -46.64
C ASN A 352 2.88 18.75 -45.34
N GLU A 353 3.56 19.20 -44.29
CA GLU A 353 3.47 18.57 -42.98
C GLU A 353 2.07 18.77 -42.37
N LEU A 354 1.50 19.97 -42.52
CA LEU A 354 0.15 20.29 -42.07
C LEU A 354 -0.89 19.40 -42.74
N LEU A 355 -0.76 19.16 -44.06
CA LEU A 355 -1.63 18.22 -44.79
C LEU A 355 -1.55 16.80 -44.21
N ILE A 356 -0.34 16.29 -43.93
CA ILE A 356 -0.15 14.97 -43.33
C ILE A 356 -0.77 14.91 -41.92
N ARG A 357 -0.63 15.97 -41.12
CA ARG A 357 -1.25 16.06 -39.79
C ARG A 357 -2.78 16.09 -39.89
N LEU A 358 -3.34 16.84 -40.84
CA LEU A 358 -4.78 16.87 -41.11
C LEU A 358 -5.30 15.50 -41.53
N GLU A 359 -4.63 14.81 -42.46
CA GLU A 359 -4.98 13.45 -42.87
C GLU A 359 -5.01 12.48 -41.68
N ASN A 360 -3.98 12.51 -40.84
CA ASN A 360 -3.92 11.68 -39.64
C ASN A 360 -5.02 12.02 -38.61
N ALA A 361 -5.32 13.31 -38.43
CA ALA A 361 -6.38 13.77 -37.54
C ALA A 361 -7.78 13.35 -38.04
N ILE A 362 -8.03 13.43 -39.35
CA ILE A 362 -9.29 12.95 -39.97
C ILE A 362 -9.45 11.45 -39.75
N ASP A 363 -8.39 10.69 -40.03
CA ASP A 363 -8.32 9.26 -39.84
C ASP A 363 -8.63 8.86 -38.36
N GLU A 364 -8.02 9.55 -37.40
CA GLU A 364 -8.27 9.34 -35.97
C GLU A 364 -9.73 9.69 -35.60
N ALA A 365 -10.25 10.80 -36.13
CA ALA A 365 -11.63 11.21 -35.92
C ALA A 365 -12.64 10.19 -36.51
N ILE A 366 -12.35 9.59 -37.67
CA ILE A 366 -13.15 8.50 -38.24
C ILE A 366 -13.16 7.28 -37.31
N ASP A 367 -11.98 6.88 -36.81
CA ASP A 367 -11.87 5.73 -35.90
C ASP A 367 -12.62 5.97 -34.58
N LEU A 368 -12.54 7.19 -34.02
CA LEU A 368 -13.30 7.60 -32.85
C LEU A 368 -14.81 7.64 -33.11
N ALA A 369 -15.25 8.16 -34.26
CA ALA A 369 -16.65 8.20 -34.64
C ALA A 369 -17.24 6.80 -34.82
N GLU A 370 -16.52 5.89 -35.49
CA GLU A 370 -16.93 4.49 -35.59
C GLU A 370 -16.98 3.79 -34.24
N MET A 371 -16.00 4.07 -33.36
CA MET A 371 -15.97 3.52 -32.01
C MET A 371 -17.17 4.03 -31.20
N ALA A 372 -17.49 5.31 -31.28
CA ALA A 372 -18.68 5.90 -30.67
C ALA A 372 -19.96 5.26 -31.21
N GLU A 373 -20.09 5.07 -32.52
CA GLU A 373 -21.25 4.40 -33.13
C GLU A 373 -21.38 2.94 -32.65
N ARG A 374 -20.26 2.20 -32.56
CA ARG A 374 -20.25 0.84 -32.00
C ARG A 374 -20.65 0.85 -30.53
N ASN A 375 -20.17 1.81 -29.75
CA ASN A 375 -20.52 1.96 -28.34
C ASN A 375 -22.00 2.27 -28.16
N ILE A 376 -22.57 3.17 -28.98
CA ILE A 376 -24.02 3.44 -29.03
C ILE A 376 -24.79 2.16 -29.37
N LYS A 377 -24.38 1.44 -30.43
CA LYS A 377 -25.02 0.16 -30.81
C LYS A 377 -24.92 -0.89 -29.70
N ARG A 378 -23.82 -0.95 -28.95
CA ARG A 378 -23.66 -1.84 -27.79
C ARG A 378 -24.55 -1.42 -26.64
N ARG A 379 -24.59 -0.13 -26.29
CA ARG A 379 -25.50 0.43 -25.28
C ARG A 379 -26.95 0.06 -25.56
N LEU A 380 -27.39 0.24 -26.81
CA LEU A 380 -28.72 -0.14 -27.27
C LEU A 380 -28.99 -1.64 -27.15
N ARG A 381 -28.00 -2.50 -27.42
CA ARG A 381 -28.12 -3.96 -27.24
C ARG A 381 -28.25 -4.37 -25.78
N TRP A 382 -27.56 -3.69 -24.88
CA TRP A 382 -27.56 -4.02 -23.45
C TRP A 382 -28.67 -3.32 -22.66
N GLY A 383 -29.33 -2.31 -23.24
CA GLY A 383 -30.32 -1.49 -22.53
C GLY A 383 -29.71 -0.71 -21.35
N ALA A 384 -28.45 -0.29 -21.46
CA ALA A 384 -27.77 0.44 -20.38
C ALA A 384 -28.36 1.86 -20.23
N PRO A 385 -28.46 2.39 -18.99
CA PRO A 385 -28.90 3.76 -18.77
C PRO A 385 -27.90 4.77 -19.35
N ASP A 386 -28.42 5.89 -19.84
CA ASP A 386 -27.64 7.02 -20.36
C ASP A 386 -27.21 7.95 -19.23
N SER A 387 -26.06 8.61 -19.42
CA SER A 387 -25.55 9.64 -18.51
C SER A 387 -25.91 11.03 -19.04
N VAL A 388 -26.53 11.86 -18.21
CA VAL A 388 -26.87 13.27 -18.49
C VAL A 388 -26.64 14.07 -17.20
N ASP A 389 -25.84 15.14 -17.28
CA ASP A 389 -25.56 16.05 -16.15
C ASP A 389 -25.10 15.39 -14.84
N GLY A 390 -24.39 14.26 -14.93
CA GLY A 390 -23.95 13.49 -13.76
C GLY A 390 -25.02 12.61 -13.14
N GLU A 391 -26.09 12.30 -13.87
CA GLU A 391 -27.17 11.39 -13.50
C GLU A 391 -27.29 10.26 -14.53
N LEU A 392 -27.70 9.06 -14.10
CA LEU A 392 -27.96 7.93 -14.98
C LEU A 392 -29.47 7.69 -15.10
N GLY A 393 -29.98 7.53 -16.32
CA GLY A 393 -31.42 7.43 -16.58
C GLY A 393 -31.77 6.91 -17.96
N TYR A 394 -33.03 7.11 -18.36
CA TYR A 394 -33.50 6.78 -19.71
C TYR A 394 -34.33 7.92 -20.27
N TRP A 395 -34.21 8.14 -21.57
CA TRP A 395 -35.12 8.99 -22.32
C TRP A 395 -36.46 8.26 -22.52
N ARG A 396 -37.57 8.88 -22.11
CA ARG A 396 -38.93 8.41 -22.41
C ARG A 396 -39.67 9.45 -23.23
N LYS A 397 -40.41 9.00 -24.24
CA LYS A 397 -41.43 9.84 -24.87
C LYS A 397 -42.50 10.14 -23.81
N ASP A 398 -42.97 11.37 -23.75
CA ASP A 398 -44.06 11.72 -22.85
C ASP A 398 -45.36 11.23 -23.48
N ASP A 399 -46.05 10.29 -22.83
CA ASP A 399 -47.25 9.65 -23.40
C ASP A 399 -48.42 10.65 -23.54
N ASP A 400 -48.34 11.78 -22.82
CA ASP A 400 -49.38 12.82 -22.77
C ASP A 400 -49.12 14.01 -23.72
N SER A 401 -47.96 14.09 -24.39
CA SER A 401 -47.70 15.13 -25.38
C SER A 401 -47.69 14.56 -26.80
N ASP A 402 -48.54 15.09 -27.68
CA ASP A 402 -48.48 14.80 -29.12
C ASP A 402 -47.15 15.24 -29.75
N ASP A 403 -46.39 16.09 -29.05
CA ASP A 403 -45.05 16.46 -29.45
C ASP A 403 -44.04 15.33 -29.18
N GLU A 404 -43.18 15.07 -30.16
CA GLU A 404 -42.20 13.96 -30.15
C GLU A 404 -41.02 14.16 -29.18
N TYR A 405 -41.19 14.96 -28.12
CA TYR A 405 -40.13 15.25 -27.17
C TYR A 405 -39.91 14.09 -26.20
N SER A 406 -38.64 13.66 -26.10
CA SER A 406 -38.21 12.71 -25.08
C SER A 406 -37.76 13.45 -23.82
N VAL A 407 -38.30 13.08 -22.66
CA VAL A 407 -37.88 13.58 -21.34
C VAL A 407 -36.90 12.58 -20.71
N PHE A 408 -35.76 13.08 -20.23
CA PHE A 408 -34.81 12.26 -19.48
C PHE A 408 -35.36 11.97 -18.08
N ARG A 409 -35.51 10.69 -17.74
CA ARG A 409 -35.94 10.24 -16.41
C ARG A 409 -34.74 9.67 -15.64
N PRO A 410 -34.13 10.42 -14.71
CA PRO A 410 -33.01 9.94 -13.92
C PRO A 410 -33.45 8.81 -12.99
N LEU A 411 -32.64 7.77 -12.94
CA LEU A 411 -32.74 6.66 -12.00
C LEU A 411 -31.72 6.78 -10.87
N THR A 412 -30.64 7.51 -11.09
CA THR A 412 -29.62 7.80 -10.08
C THR A 412 -29.37 9.29 -9.96
N ASN A 413 -28.86 9.74 -8.82
CA ASN A 413 -28.33 11.10 -8.64
C ASN A 413 -26.80 11.15 -8.79
N PHE A 414 -26.23 10.20 -9.52
CA PHE A 414 -24.79 10.08 -9.75
C PHE A 414 -24.49 9.41 -11.08
N ASP A 415 -23.32 9.68 -11.62
CA ASP A 415 -22.71 8.95 -12.71
C ASP A 415 -21.40 8.30 -12.24
N LEU A 416 -21.02 7.23 -12.92
CA LEU A 416 -19.76 6.53 -12.69
C LEU A 416 -19.05 6.25 -14.01
N GLN A 417 -17.72 6.26 -13.92
CA GLN A 417 -16.83 5.77 -14.95
C GLN A 417 -15.89 4.72 -14.34
N ILE A 418 -15.62 3.64 -15.09
CA ILE A 418 -14.54 2.71 -14.74
C ILE A 418 -13.20 3.37 -15.10
N GLU A 419 -12.38 3.64 -14.09
CA GLU A 419 -11.01 4.12 -14.22
C GLU A 419 -10.05 2.98 -14.50
N LYS A 420 -10.18 1.87 -13.76
CA LYS A 420 -9.30 0.69 -13.87
C LYS A 420 -10.09 -0.59 -13.65
N GLU A 421 -9.77 -1.63 -14.42
CA GLU A 421 -10.20 -3.01 -14.15
C GLU A 421 -9.14 -3.69 -13.29
N VAL A 422 -9.58 -4.38 -12.24
CA VAL A 422 -8.67 -4.91 -11.22
C VAL A 422 -8.91 -6.40 -11.04
N ALA A 423 -7.85 -7.19 -11.03
CA ALA A 423 -7.82 -8.60 -10.67
C ALA A 423 -7.35 -8.77 -9.21
N SER A 424 -7.92 -9.74 -8.50
CA SER A 424 -7.48 -10.18 -7.18
C SER A 424 -7.76 -11.67 -7.00
N SER A 425 -7.19 -12.29 -5.97
CA SER A 425 -7.47 -13.70 -5.61
C SER A 425 -8.97 -13.97 -5.40
N ASP A 426 -9.72 -12.96 -4.96
CA ASP A 426 -11.15 -13.05 -4.64
C ASP A 426 -12.06 -12.69 -5.84
N GLY A 427 -11.49 -12.57 -7.05
CA GLY A 427 -12.21 -12.30 -8.29
C GLY A 427 -12.18 -10.84 -8.78
N GLY A 428 -11.42 -9.96 -8.11
CA GLY A 428 -11.17 -8.60 -8.59
C GLY A 428 -12.35 -7.64 -8.43
N GLY A 429 -12.39 -6.62 -9.30
CA GLY A 429 -13.38 -5.56 -9.27
C GLY A 429 -13.02 -4.39 -10.20
N PHE A 430 -13.54 -3.20 -9.88
CA PHE A 430 -13.30 -1.98 -10.65
C PHE A 430 -12.87 -0.84 -9.72
N ILE A 431 -11.94 0.00 -10.17
CA ILE A 431 -11.80 1.35 -9.62
C ILE A 431 -12.74 2.25 -10.39
N LEU A 432 -13.66 2.90 -9.67
CA LEU A 432 -14.64 3.80 -10.22
C LEU A 432 -14.30 5.26 -9.89
N GLN A 433 -14.51 6.14 -10.85
CA GLN A 433 -14.66 7.57 -10.64
C GLN A 433 -16.16 7.87 -10.58
N LEU A 434 -16.63 8.27 -9.41
CA LEU A 434 -18.03 8.50 -9.10
C LEU A 434 -18.26 10.01 -8.94
N LYS A 435 -19.29 10.56 -9.59
CA LYS A 435 -19.67 11.96 -9.47
C LYS A 435 -21.16 12.07 -9.20
N ARG A 436 -21.56 12.70 -8.09
CA ARG A 436 -22.98 13.01 -7.85
C ARG A 436 -23.42 14.25 -8.63
N SER A 437 -24.71 14.31 -8.93
CA SER A 437 -25.38 15.52 -9.43
C SER A 437 -25.17 16.66 -8.42
N GLY A 438 -24.53 17.74 -8.86
CA GLY A 438 -24.18 18.89 -8.04
C GLY A 438 -22.81 18.84 -7.34
N ASP A 439 -22.13 17.69 -7.28
CA ASP A 439 -20.78 17.63 -6.71
C ASP A 439 -19.75 18.23 -7.67
N HIS A 440 -18.85 19.06 -7.13
CA HIS A 440 -17.72 19.61 -7.87
C HIS A 440 -16.56 18.62 -8.00
N GLN A 441 -16.45 17.66 -7.07
CA GLN A 441 -15.36 16.70 -7.02
C GLN A 441 -15.83 15.30 -7.46
N GLN A 442 -14.94 14.57 -8.12
CA GLN A 442 -15.11 13.14 -8.39
C GLN A 442 -14.50 12.34 -7.23
N HIS A 443 -15.16 11.25 -6.87
CA HIS A 443 -14.71 10.34 -5.83
C HIS A 443 -14.18 9.06 -6.46
N ARG A 444 -12.94 8.70 -6.10
CA ARG A 444 -12.32 7.43 -6.50
C ARG A 444 -12.68 6.35 -5.48
N LEU A 445 -13.19 5.21 -5.92
CA LEU A 445 -13.52 4.08 -5.03
C LEU A 445 -13.28 2.73 -5.68
N PHE A 446 -12.99 1.71 -4.87
CA PHE A 446 -12.94 0.32 -5.32
C PHE A 446 -14.30 -0.35 -5.15
N LEU A 447 -14.81 -0.93 -6.24
CA LEU A 447 -16.02 -1.73 -6.28
C LEU A 447 -15.65 -3.21 -6.48
N PRO A 448 -15.68 -4.03 -5.42
CA PRO A 448 -15.41 -5.47 -5.51
C PRO A 448 -16.40 -6.20 -6.41
N SER A 449 -15.95 -7.28 -7.04
CA SER A 449 -16.79 -8.13 -7.90
C SER A 449 -18.05 -8.68 -7.21
N LEU A 450 -17.93 -9.00 -5.92
CA LEU A 450 -19.03 -9.50 -5.10
C LEU A 450 -20.09 -8.44 -4.80
N ASP A 451 -19.75 -7.16 -4.90
CA ASP A 451 -20.63 -6.06 -4.50
C ASP A 451 -21.55 -5.61 -5.64
N PHE A 452 -21.25 -5.91 -6.90
CA PHE A 452 -22.20 -5.72 -8.00
C PHE A 452 -23.01 -6.98 -8.36
N THR A 453 -23.10 -7.94 -7.43
CA THR A 453 -24.01 -9.09 -7.58
C THR A 453 -25.47 -8.71 -7.31
N SER A 454 -25.72 -7.67 -6.51
CA SER A 454 -27.03 -7.08 -6.25
C SER A 454 -26.96 -5.56 -6.14
N VAL A 455 -28.04 -4.86 -6.49
CA VAL A 455 -28.12 -3.39 -6.40
C VAL A 455 -27.91 -2.88 -4.97
N SER A 456 -28.44 -3.57 -3.96
CA SER A 456 -28.27 -3.16 -2.55
C SER A 456 -26.80 -3.13 -2.14
N LYS A 457 -26.02 -4.18 -2.47
CA LYS A 457 -24.59 -4.22 -2.14
C LYS A 457 -23.81 -3.15 -2.89
N PHE A 458 -24.14 -2.96 -4.17
CA PHE A 458 -23.54 -1.94 -5.01
C PHE A 458 -23.79 -0.55 -4.39
N GLU A 459 -25.04 -0.25 -4.04
CA GLU A 459 -25.45 0.98 -3.39
C GLU A 459 -24.75 1.18 -2.03
N ASP A 460 -24.69 0.15 -1.19
CA ASP A 460 -24.04 0.20 0.12
C ASP A 460 -22.53 0.49 -0.01
N THR A 461 -21.86 -0.08 -1.01
CA THR A 461 -20.44 0.18 -1.29
C THR A 461 -20.22 1.62 -1.77
N LEU A 462 -21.08 2.15 -2.65
CA LEU A 462 -21.01 3.55 -3.07
C LEU A 462 -21.31 4.52 -1.90
N LYS A 463 -22.32 4.23 -1.07
CA LYS A 463 -22.66 5.03 0.12
C LYS A 463 -21.50 5.09 1.10
N ARG A 464 -20.85 3.95 1.35
CA ARG A 464 -19.70 3.88 2.27
C ARG A 464 -18.53 4.73 1.76
N ALA A 465 -18.26 4.70 0.47
CA ALA A 465 -17.20 5.50 -0.14
C ALA A 465 -17.52 7.01 -0.13
N LEU A 466 -18.78 7.39 -0.37
CA LEU A 466 -19.20 8.79 -0.40
C LEU A 466 -19.47 9.41 0.98
N GLY A 467 -19.66 8.60 2.02
CA GLY A 467 -20.04 9.06 3.36
C GLY A 467 -21.41 9.75 3.41
N GLY A 468 -22.31 9.47 2.44
CA GLY A 468 -23.57 10.19 2.32
C GLY A 468 -24.68 9.40 1.62
N ALA A 469 -25.89 9.98 1.59
CA ALA A 469 -27.03 9.40 0.90
C ALA A 469 -26.82 9.40 -0.62
N LEU A 470 -27.24 8.32 -1.26
CA LEU A 470 -27.16 8.08 -2.70
C LEU A 470 -28.49 7.50 -3.15
N ILE A 471 -29.07 8.04 -4.23
CA ILE A 471 -30.31 7.56 -4.82
C ILE A 471 -29.94 6.63 -5.97
N CYS A 472 -30.28 5.35 -5.83
CA CYS A 472 -30.10 4.36 -6.90
C CYS A 472 -31.41 3.61 -7.13
N ARG A 473 -32.10 3.90 -8.25
CA ARG A 473 -33.32 3.21 -8.68
C ARG A 473 -33.06 2.22 -9.82
N LEU A 474 -31.80 1.86 -10.05
CA LEU A 474 -31.43 0.84 -11.01
C LEU A 474 -31.91 -0.53 -10.53
N ASN A 475 -32.38 -1.38 -11.44
CA ASN A 475 -32.54 -2.80 -11.15
C ASN A 475 -31.25 -3.58 -11.45
N ASN A 476 -31.19 -4.85 -11.04
CA ASN A 476 -30.00 -5.70 -11.23
C ASN A 476 -29.56 -5.82 -12.69
N HIS A 477 -30.49 -5.86 -13.64
CA HIS A 477 -30.18 -5.95 -15.06
C HIS A 477 -29.57 -4.65 -15.57
N GLN A 478 -30.17 -3.51 -15.24
CA GLN A 478 -29.70 -2.18 -15.64
C GLN A 478 -28.32 -1.86 -15.06
N MET A 479 -28.08 -2.21 -13.79
CA MET A 479 -26.76 -2.07 -13.16
C MET A 479 -25.70 -2.91 -13.87
N LYS A 480 -25.98 -4.19 -14.19
CA LYS A 480 -25.03 -5.04 -14.92
C LYS A 480 -24.80 -4.56 -16.35
N ALA A 481 -25.84 -4.10 -17.03
CA ALA A 481 -25.74 -3.49 -18.36
C ALA A 481 -24.88 -2.23 -18.35
N LEU A 482 -25.08 -1.35 -17.36
CA LEU A 482 -24.26 -0.16 -17.13
C LEU A 482 -22.78 -0.55 -16.95
N LEU A 483 -22.46 -1.42 -15.99
CA LEU A 483 -21.08 -1.83 -15.73
C LEU A 483 -20.44 -2.48 -16.96
N ARG A 484 -21.19 -3.29 -17.72
CA ARG A 484 -20.69 -3.89 -18.97
C ARG A 484 -20.35 -2.84 -20.01
N VAL A 485 -21.22 -1.85 -20.20
CA VAL A 485 -20.97 -0.73 -21.12
C VAL A 485 -19.78 0.10 -20.67
N ARG A 486 -19.68 0.43 -19.39
CA ARG A 486 -18.55 1.20 -18.84
C ARG A 486 -17.22 0.44 -18.97
N LEU A 487 -17.26 -0.89 -18.86
CA LEU A 487 -16.08 -1.73 -19.04
C LEU A 487 -15.64 -1.79 -20.51
N ASP A 488 -16.60 -1.96 -21.41
CA ASP A 488 -16.34 -1.88 -22.85
C ASP A 488 -15.77 -0.49 -23.24
N GLU A 489 -16.29 0.58 -22.65
CA GLU A 489 -15.77 1.94 -22.83
C GLU A 489 -14.34 2.08 -22.30
N TYR A 490 -14.05 1.52 -21.12
CA TYR A 490 -12.69 1.47 -20.57
C TYR A 490 -11.71 0.77 -21.53
N HIS A 491 -12.04 -0.44 -22.02
CA HIS A 491 -11.19 -1.16 -22.97
C HIS A 491 -11.07 -0.46 -24.33
N SER A 492 -12.14 0.21 -24.77
CA SER A 492 -12.14 0.96 -26.04
C SER A 492 -11.10 2.10 -26.02
N ARG A 493 -10.93 2.73 -24.85
CA ARG A 493 -9.94 3.78 -24.54
C ARG A 493 -8.53 3.26 -24.26
N GLY A 494 -8.26 1.96 -24.44
CA GLY A 494 -6.96 1.36 -24.17
C GLY A 494 -6.73 0.94 -22.72
N GLY A 495 -7.81 0.80 -21.93
CA GLY A 495 -7.76 0.32 -20.56
C GLY A 495 -7.01 -1.02 -20.42
N LYS A 496 -6.26 -1.15 -19.33
CA LYS A 496 -5.39 -2.30 -19.01
C LYS A 496 -5.88 -3.02 -17.76
N LEU A 497 -5.51 -4.28 -17.57
CA LEU A 497 -5.81 -5.00 -16.33
C LEU A 497 -4.77 -4.65 -15.27
N TYR A 498 -5.25 -4.35 -14.06
CA TYR A 498 -4.42 -4.08 -12.88
C TYR A 498 -4.61 -5.20 -11.85
N ARG A 499 -3.74 -5.26 -10.85
CA ARG A 499 -3.82 -6.16 -9.69
C ARG A 499 -4.13 -5.34 -8.45
N LEU A 500 -5.03 -5.83 -7.61
CA LEU A 500 -5.27 -5.26 -6.29
C LEU A 500 -4.14 -5.71 -5.37
N ALA A 501 -3.45 -4.78 -4.70
CA ALA A 501 -2.46 -5.15 -3.70
C ALA A 501 -3.07 -6.12 -2.69
N GLU A 502 -2.33 -7.17 -2.35
CA GLU A 502 -2.83 -8.21 -1.43
C GLU A 502 -2.43 -7.90 0.01
N ARG A 503 -1.42 -7.04 0.17
CA ARG A 503 -0.74 -6.72 1.42
C ARG A 503 -0.06 -5.35 1.32
N VAL A 504 0.35 -4.82 2.46
CA VAL A 504 1.17 -3.61 2.55
C VAL A 504 2.65 -3.96 2.40
N GLY A 505 3.41 -3.22 1.60
CA GLY A 505 4.82 -3.52 1.34
C GLY A 505 5.00 -4.44 0.14
N GLN A 506 5.90 -5.42 0.24
CA GLN A 506 6.32 -6.24 -0.90
C GLN A 506 5.26 -7.26 -1.34
N GLN A 507 4.89 -7.21 -2.62
CA GLN A 507 3.96 -8.12 -3.29
C GLN A 507 4.69 -9.38 -3.80
N SER A 508 3.94 -10.32 -4.37
CA SER A 508 4.46 -11.61 -4.84
C SER A 508 5.39 -11.53 -6.06
N ASP A 509 5.35 -10.43 -6.80
CA ASP A 509 6.24 -10.15 -7.93
C ASP A 509 7.38 -9.17 -7.55
N GLY A 510 7.57 -8.92 -6.25
CA GLY A 510 8.65 -8.10 -5.72
C GLY A 510 8.38 -6.59 -5.68
N TYR A 511 7.30 -6.10 -6.32
CA TYR A 511 6.93 -4.68 -6.21
C TYR A 511 6.52 -4.32 -4.78
N TRP A 512 6.82 -3.09 -4.35
CA TRP A 512 6.46 -2.59 -3.03
C TRP A 512 5.32 -1.60 -3.15
N ILE A 513 4.19 -1.87 -2.51
CA ILE A 513 2.97 -1.08 -2.63
C ILE A 513 2.57 -0.54 -1.26
N PHE A 514 2.53 0.78 -1.15
CA PHE A 514 2.07 1.53 0.00
C PHE A 514 0.97 2.52 -0.42
N PRO A 515 0.22 3.13 0.51
CA PRO A 515 -0.84 4.09 0.15
C PRO A 515 -0.35 5.31 -0.62
N SER A 516 0.83 5.82 -0.27
CA SER A 516 1.37 7.07 -0.82
C SER A 516 2.48 6.88 -1.84
N ILE A 517 3.09 5.70 -1.92
CA ILE A 517 4.24 5.44 -2.79
C ILE A 517 4.26 3.98 -3.26
N GLN A 518 4.83 3.75 -4.44
CA GLN A 518 5.15 2.42 -4.92
C GLN A 518 6.61 2.36 -5.32
N LEU A 519 7.27 1.23 -5.03
CA LEU A 519 8.65 0.98 -5.42
C LEU A 519 8.75 -0.27 -6.30
N THR A 520 9.71 -0.28 -7.22
CA THR A 520 10.09 -1.45 -8.01
C THR A 520 10.75 -2.52 -7.13
N PRO A 521 10.97 -3.76 -7.63
CA PRO A 521 11.71 -4.77 -6.90
C PRO A 521 13.13 -4.37 -6.50
N ILE A 522 13.71 -3.36 -7.15
CA ILE A 522 15.04 -2.80 -6.87
C ILE A 522 14.97 -1.47 -6.10
N GLY A 523 13.81 -1.10 -5.54
CA GLY A 523 13.66 0.05 -4.66
C GLY A 523 13.49 1.41 -5.36
N GLU A 524 13.41 1.46 -6.69
CA GLU A 524 13.15 2.72 -7.42
C GLU A 524 11.68 3.12 -7.33
N THR A 525 11.37 4.42 -7.33
CA THR A 525 9.99 4.89 -7.33
C THR A 525 9.27 4.54 -8.64
N THR A 526 8.03 4.06 -8.53
CA THR A 526 7.20 3.70 -9.70
C THR A 526 5.78 4.25 -9.54
N SER A 527 5.05 4.32 -10.65
CA SER A 527 3.64 4.68 -10.68
C SER A 527 2.72 3.45 -10.70
N GLU A 528 1.45 3.61 -10.32
CA GLU A 528 0.40 2.57 -10.46
C GLU A 528 0.33 2.03 -11.91
N ASP A 529 0.55 2.89 -12.90
CA ASP A 529 0.46 2.51 -14.33
C ASP A 529 1.63 1.66 -14.81
N GLN A 530 2.80 1.84 -14.22
CA GLN A 530 3.99 1.04 -14.49
C GLN A 530 3.95 -0.29 -13.72
N SER A 531 3.66 -0.24 -12.41
CA SER A 531 3.63 -1.43 -11.55
C SER A 531 2.44 -2.36 -11.85
N ARG A 532 1.35 -1.79 -12.40
CA ARG A 532 0.03 -2.44 -12.55
C ARG A 532 -0.63 -2.81 -11.22
N TRP A 533 -0.10 -2.36 -10.09
CA TRP A 533 -0.66 -2.59 -8.78
C TRP A 533 -1.46 -1.39 -8.29
N ILE A 534 -2.63 -1.66 -7.73
CA ILE A 534 -3.52 -0.66 -7.15
C ILE A 534 -3.59 -0.87 -5.65
N TRP A 535 -3.33 0.19 -4.91
CA TRP A 535 -3.58 0.23 -3.48
C TRP A 535 -5.08 0.37 -3.20
N ASN A 536 -5.56 -0.34 -2.19
CA ASN A 536 -6.92 -0.23 -1.70
C ASN A 536 -6.93 -0.24 -0.17
N ASP A 537 -7.50 0.79 0.44
CA ASP A 537 -7.64 0.87 1.89
C ASP A 537 -8.47 -0.31 2.45
N GLY A 538 -9.30 -0.95 1.63
CA GLY A 538 -10.05 -2.15 2.00
C GLY A 538 -9.20 -3.40 2.24
N ILE A 539 -7.93 -3.44 1.80
CA ILE A 539 -7.00 -4.56 2.06
C ILE A 539 -6.84 -4.77 3.58
N THR A 540 -6.96 -3.70 4.35
CA THR A 540 -6.77 -3.76 5.79
C THR A 540 -7.97 -4.35 6.55
N GLY A 541 -9.10 -4.59 5.88
CA GLY A 541 -10.37 -4.85 6.53
C GLY A 541 -10.89 -3.63 7.31
N GLN A 542 -12.22 -3.55 7.49
CA GLN A 542 -12.84 -2.43 8.21
C GLN A 542 -12.80 -2.56 9.73
N ALA A 543 -12.33 -3.70 10.26
CA ALA A 543 -12.49 -4.04 11.68
C ALA A 543 -11.19 -3.97 12.50
N ASP A 544 -10.02 -4.11 11.87
CA ASP A 544 -8.72 -4.00 12.53
C ASP A 544 -7.82 -3.18 11.60
N THR A 545 -7.60 -1.90 11.93
CA THR A 545 -6.73 -1.03 11.13
C THR A 545 -5.33 -1.64 11.09
N LEU A 546 -4.99 -2.34 10.01
CA LEU A 546 -3.60 -2.64 9.75
C LEU A 546 -2.86 -1.31 9.71
N PRO A 547 -1.76 -1.23 10.45
CA PRO A 547 -1.01 0.00 10.48
C PRO A 547 -0.49 0.36 9.10
N VAL A 548 -0.54 1.65 8.80
CA VAL A 548 0.11 2.20 7.61
C VAL A 548 1.52 2.64 8.00
N PRO A 549 2.58 2.13 7.35
CA PRO A 549 3.94 2.58 7.58
C PRO A 549 4.07 4.07 7.26
N GLN A 550 4.82 4.80 8.09
CA GLN A 550 5.13 6.21 7.85
C GLN A 550 6.37 6.32 6.96
N TYR A 551 6.11 6.44 5.66
CA TYR A 551 7.16 6.52 4.67
C TYR A 551 7.63 7.96 4.44
N ASN A 552 8.94 8.19 4.51
CA ASN A 552 9.57 9.45 4.14
C ASN A 552 10.14 9.37 2.72
N PRO A 553 10.23 10.50 1.99
CA PRO A 553 10.94 10.55 0.71
C PRO A 553 12.36 9.98 0.82
N ALA A 554 12.85 9.39 -0.28
CA ALA A 554 14.18 8.82 -0.34
C ALA A 554 15.26 9.84 0.10
N ALA A 555 16.11 9.45 1.04
CA ALA A 555 17.15 10.30 1.61
C ALA A 555 18.40 9.46 1.90
N ALA A 556 19.49 9.71 1.17
CA ALA A 556 20.71 8.92 1.23
C ALA A 556 21.40 8.98 2.61
N ASP A 557 21.23 10.08 3.35
CA ASP A 557 21.81 10.29 4.67
C ASP A 557 20.94 9.76 5.83
N ALA A 558 19.73 9.27 5.55
CA ALA A 558 18.80 8.82 6.59
C ALA A 558 19.36 7.67 7.44
N MET A 559 20.05 6.71 6.81
CA MET A 559 20.70 5.61 7.54
C MET A 559 21.88 6.11 8.38
N GLY A 560 22.71 6.99 7.82
CA GLY A 560 23.83 7.61 8.53
C GLY A 560 23.39 8.37 9.78
N GLN A 561 22.36 9.21 9.66
CA GLN A 561 21.80 9.95 10.80
C GLN A 561 21.24 9.02 11.88
N LEU A 562 20.58 7.92 11.48
CA LEU A 562 20.07 6.94 12.45
C LEU A 562 21.23 6.27 13.18
N VAL A 563 22.21 5.73 12.46
CA VAL A 563 23.37 5.03 13.04
C VAL A 563 24.17 5.97 13.95
N GLU A 564 24.47 7.20 13.52
CA GLU A 564 25.17 8.20 14.34
C GLU A 564 24.42 8.47 15.66
N SER A 565 23.10 8.64 15.59
CA SER A 565 22.28 8.86 16.78
C SER A 565 22.20 7.63 17.71
N MET A 566 22.23 6.42 17.15
CA MET A 566 22.30 5.18 17.92
C MET A 566 23.64 5.05 18.64
N ILE A 567 24.75 5.42 18.01
CA ILE A 567 26.09 5.44 18.62
C ILE A 567 26.10 6.37 19.84
N GLY A 568 25.52 7.57 19.70
CA GLY A 568 25.39 8.50 20.83
C GLY A 568 24.50 7.98 21.98
N PHE A 569 23.52 7.12 21.68
CA PHE A 569 22.56 6.63 22.69
C PHE A 569 22.97 5.30 23.36
N TYR A 570 23.58 4.35 22.65
CA TYR A 570 23.76 2.98 23.18
C TYR A 570 25.05 2.74 23.96
N GLY A 571 25.93 3.73 24.06
CA GLY A 571 27.22 3.54 24.74
C GLY A 571 28.13 2.55 24.03
N SER A 572 29.22 2.14 24.67
CA SER A 572 30.24 1.30 24.02
C SER A 572 29.90 -0.19 23.99
N VAL A 573 29.02 -0.67 24.89
CA VAL A 573 28.71 -2.11 24.99
C VAL A 573 27.44 -2.42 24.20
N ASN A 574 26.35 -1.68 24.46
CA ASN A 574 25.05 -1.99 23.84
C ASN A 574 24.93 -1.54 22.37
N ILE A 575 25.90 -0.79 21.83
CA ILE A 575 25.86 -0.39 20.41
C ILE A 575 25.96 -1.58 19.46
N TYR A 576 26.79 -2.59 19.77
CA TYR A 576 26.94 -3.78 18.93
C TYR A 576 25.64 -4.58 18.75
N PRO A 577 24.94 -5.01 19.81
CA PRO A 577 23.65 -5.69 19.65
C PRO A 577 22.60 -4.78 19.02
N ALA A 578 22.64 -3.45 19.24
CA ALA A 578 21.74 -2.51 18.58
C ALA A 578 21.98 -2.42 17.05
N LEU A 579 23.25 -2.38 16.60
CA LEU A 579 23.61 -2.38 15.18
C LEU A 579 23.25 -3.70 14.49
N LEU A 580 23.45 -4.85 15.15
CA LEU A 580 23.00 -6.15 14.63
C LEU A 580 21.47 -6.24 14.55
N THR A 581 20.76 -5.62 15.49
CA THR A 581 19.29 -5.49 15.43
C THR A 581 18.85 -4.66 14.22
N LEU A 582 19.57 -3.57 13.93
CA LEU A 582 19.34 -2.75 12.74
C LEU A 582 19.62 -3.55 11.44
N GLY A 583 20.72 -4.32 11.41
CA GLY A 583 21.05 -5.25 10.32
C GLY A 583 19.97 -6.31 10.10
N TYR A 584 19.38 -6.85 11.17
CA TYR A 584 18.23 -7.75 11.06
C TYR A 584 17.00 -7.05 10.46
N GLY A 585 16.75 -5.79 10.83
CA GLY A 585 15.71 -4.96 10.20
C GLY A 585 15.92 -4.79 8.69
N ALA A 586 17.17 -4.61 8.25
CA ALA A 586 17.52 -4.57 6.84
C ALA A 586 17.35 -5.93 6.15
N ALA A 587 17.81 -7.03 6.77
CA ALA A 587 17.63 -8.39 6.25
C ALA A 587 16.14 -8.77 6.10
N ALA A 588 15.28 -8.29 7.00
CA ALA A 588 13.85 -8.57 7.00
C ALA A 588 13.11 -7.98 5.79
N VAL A 589 13.65 -6.95 5.14
CA VAL A 589 13.16 -6.43 3.84
C VAL A 589 13.17 -7.52 2.78
N HIS A 590 14.10 -8.48 2.90
CA HIS A 590 14.29 -9.60 1.98
C HIS A 590 13.67 -10.91 2.47
N TYR A 591 12.81 -10.86 3.50
CA TYR A 591 12.21 -12.05 4.13
C TYR A 591 11.56 -13.00 3.12
N GLN A 592 10.76 -12.49 2.17
CA GLN A 592 10.07 -13.35 1.19
C GLN A 592 11.08 -14.09 0.29
N SER A 593 12.11 -13.38 -0.19
CA SER A 593 13.20 -13.97 -0.97
C SER A 593 13.92 -15.07 -0.19
N PHE A 594 14.21 -14.84 1.10
CA PHE A 594 14.80 -15.86 1.97
C PHE A 594 13.93 -17.09 2.13
N ILE A 595 12.63 -16.92 2.39
CA ILE A 595 11.69 -18.04 2.53
C ILE A 595 11.57 -18.82 1.22
N GLU A 596 11.56 -18.14 0.07
CA GLU A 596 11.46 -18.79 -1.24
C GLU A 596 12.73 -19.56 -1.61
N GLN A 597 13.91 -18.98 -1.39
CA GLN A 597 15.18 -19.58 -1.82
C GLN A 597 15.76 -20.57 -0.80
N THR A 598 15.59 -20.32 0.50
CA THR A 598 16.21 -21.12 1.57
C THR A 598 15.21 -21.89 2.43
N GLY A 599 13.91 -21.59 2.30
CA GLY A 599 12.87 -22.19 3.13
C GLY A 599 12.88 -21.71 4.59
N SER A 600 13.74 -20.76 4.95
CA SER A 600 13.85 -20.28 6.34
C SER A 600 14.35 -18.84 6.48
N PHE A 601 14.06 -18.23 7.63
CA PHE A 601 14.60 -16.93 8.02
C PHE A 601 14.80 -16.89 9.55
N PRO A 602 15.95 -16.42 10.07
CA PRO A 602 16.24 -16.42 11.50
C PRO A 602 15.23 -15.59 12.28
N ILE A 603 15.01 -15.96 13.55
CA ILE A 603 14.25 -15.13 14.49
C ILE A 603 15.23 -14.44 15.43
N LEU A 604 15.17 -13.12 15.51
CA LEU A 604 15.98 -12.37 16.47
C LEU A 604 15.26 -12.26 17.81
N ASN A 605 15.95 -12.54 18.91
CA ASN A 605 15.45 -12.35 20.26
C ASN A 605 16.39 -11.45 21.08
N LEU A 606 15.93 -10.23 21.36
CA LEU A 606 16.60 -9.23 22.17
C LEU A 606 16.33 -9.53 23.63
N ILE A 607 17.37 -9.93 24.37
CA ILE A 607 17.28 -10.37 25.77
C ILE A 607 18.11 -9.49 26.69
N GLY A 608 17.80 -9.52 27.99
CA GLY A 608 18.49 -8.75 29.02
C GLY A 608 17.51 -8.15 30.02
N ASP A 609 18.03 -7.50 31.06
CA ASP A 609 17.19 -6.89 32.09
C ASP A 609 16.44 -5.64 31.55
N GLY A 610 15.39 -5.23 32.27
CA GLY A 610 14.68 -3.98 31.97
C GLY A 610 15.64 -2.78 32.01
N GLY A 611 15.52 -1.87 31.03
CA GLY A 611 16.34 -0.66 30.95
C GLY A 611 17.58 -0.74 30.05
N GLY A 612 17.96 -1.91 29.52
CA GLY A 612 19.08 -2.05 28.57
C GLY A 612 18.83 -1.56 27.14
N GLY A 613 17.67 -0.96 26.84
CA GLY A 613 17.37 -0.41 25.51
C GLY A 613 16.92 -1.42 24.43
N LYS A 614 16.48 -2.64 24.82
CA LYS A 614 16.00 -3.70 23.90
C LYS A 614 14.86 -3.24 22.99
N THR A 615 13.75 -2.79 23.57
CA THR A 615 12.58 -2.29 22.86
C THR A 615 12.93 -1.11 21.95
N THR A 616 13.87 -0.27 22.38
CA THR A 616 14.39 0.83 21.57
C THR A 616 15.16 0.34 20.34
N ALA A 617 15.94 -0.73 20.46
CA ALA A 617 16.73 -1.26 19.35
C ALA A 617 15.77 -1.86 18.30
N GLY A 618 14.75 -2.58 18.77
CA GLY A 618 13.64 -3.02 17.94
C GLY A 618 12.94 -1.84 17.24
N ALA A 619 12.67 -0.74 17.96
CA ALA A 619 12.09 0.46 17.36
C ALA A 619 12.99 1.11 16.29
N CYS A 620 14.32 1.11 16.49
CA CYS A 620 15.26 1.59 15.47
C CYS A 620 15.21 0.72 14.21
N ALA A 621 15.20 -0.61 14.35
CA ALA A 621 15.05 -1.53 13.23
C ALA A 621 13.71 -1.35 12.49
N LEU A 622 12.61 -1.17 13.23
CA LEU A 622 11.29 -0.88 12.65
C LEU A 622 11.28 0.44 11.87
N SER A 623 12.09 1.42 12.27
CA SER A 623 12.10 2.76 11.67
C SER A 623 12.59 2.77 10.21
N ILE A 624 13.42 1.81 9.80
CA ILE A 624 13.83 1.59 8.39
C ILE A 624 12.61 1.43 7.47
N SER A 625 11.54 0.82 7.97
CA SER A 625 10.29 0.59 7.22
C SER A 625 9.17 1.56 7.60
N GLY A 626 9.43 2.53 8.48
CA GLY A 626 8.42 3.46 8.99
C GLY A 626 7.42 2.83 9.97
N MET A 627 7.77 1.69 10.58
CA MET A 627 6.89 0.88 11.42
C MET A 627 7.07 1.14 12.94
N HIS A 628 7.97 2.04 13.34
CA HIS A 628 8.34 2.26 14.74
C HIS A 628 7.32 3.04 15.56
N THR A 629 6.41 3.76 14.91
CA THR A 629 5.40 4.57 15.62
C THR A 629 4.23 3.72 16.09
N ASP A 630 3.58 4.11 17.19
CA ASP A 630 2.40 3.40 17.70
C ASP A 630 1.27 3.32 16.65
N LYS A 631 1.13 4.35 15.80
CA LYS A 631 0.18 4.37 14.68
C LYS A 631 0.54 3.34 13.60
N ALA A 632 1.83 3.14 13.37
CA ALA A 632 2.35 2.16 12.43
C ALA A 632 2.49 0.75 13.05
N GLY A 633 2.18 0.57 14.33
CA GLY A 633 1.84 -0.73 14.93
C GLY A 633 2.85 -1.86 14.76
N GLY A 634 4.11 -1.57 14.39
CA GLY A 634 5.17 -2.56 14.20
C GLY A 634 5.66 -3.17 15.51
N MET A 635 5.49 -2.43 16.61
CA MET A 635 5.68 -2.92 17.96
C MET A 635 4.40 -3.61 18.45
N LEU A 636 4.42 -4.93 18.54
CA LEU A 636 3.31 -5.75 18.99
C LEU A 636 3.34 -5.89 20.51
N LYS A 637 2.28 -5.42 21.18
CA LYS A 637 2.09 -5.52 22.63
C LYS A 637 0.77 -6.22 22.91
N ASP A 638 0.77 -7.17 23.84
CA ASP A 638 -0.43 -7.91 24.27
C ASP A 638 -1.27 -8.51 23.12
N VAL A 639 -0.61 -8.90 22.01
CA VAL A 639 -1.29 -9.52 20.86
C VAL A 639 -1.41 -11.03 21.03
N SER A 640 -2.48 -11.63 20.51
CA SER A 640 -2.55 -13.09 20.39
C SER A 640 -1.70 -13.59 19.22
N VAL A 641 -1.28 -14.87 19.26
CA VAL A 641 -0.59 -15.53 18.12
C VAL A 641 -1.43 -15.45 16.83
N SER A 642 -2.76 -15.51 16.93
CA SER A 642 -3.67 -15.36 15.78
C SER A 642 -3.62 -13.97 15.17
N ALA A 643 -3.57 -12.93 16.01
CA ALA A 643 -3.44 -11.56 15.55
C ALA A 643 -2.05 -11.32 14.93
N ALA A 644 -0.99 -11.88 15.52
CA ALA A 644 0.36 -11.80 14.96
C ALA A 644 0.44 -12.45 13.57
N TYR A 645 -0.12 -13.65 13.37
CA TYR A 645 -0.18 -14.29 12.04
C TYR A 645 -0.96 -13.47 11.01
N GLU A 646 -2.12 -12.91 11.37
CA GLU A 646 -2.89 -12.11 10.42
C GLU A 646 -2.13 -10.82 10.05
N ARG A 647 -1.43 -10.17 11.00
CA ARG A 647 -0.56 -9.03 10.72
C ARG A 647 0.58 -9.39 9.76
N LEU A 648 1.31 -10.46 10.05
CA LEU A 648 2.43 -10.91 9.21
C LEU A 648 1.97 -11.41 7.84
N LYS A 649 0.72 -11.84 7.68
CA LYS A 649 0.12 -12.22 6.40
C LYS A 649 -0.17 -10.99 5.53
N LEU A 650 -0.70 -9.93 6.12
CA LEU A 650 -1.17 -8.74 5.42
C LEU A 650 -0.08 -7.67 5.22
N ILE A 651 1.14 -7.96 5.67
CA ILE A 651 2.31 -7.10 5.52
C ILE A 651 3.44 -7.92 4.91
N GLY A 652 4.03 -7.44 3.81
CA GLY A 652 5.11 -8.10 3.07
C GLY A 652 6.44 -7.36 3.24
N GLY A 653 7.47 -8.06 3.69
CA GLY A 653 8.83 -7.53 3.81
C GLY A 653 9.01 -6.41 4.84
N LEU A 654 8.07 -6.18 5.78
CA LEU A 654 8.24 -5.18 6.84
C LEU A 654 8.42 -5.87 8.20
N VAL A 655 9.52 -5.59 8.88
CA VAL A 655 9.84 -6.20 10.16
C VAL A 655 8.83 -5.81 11.25
N HIS A 656 8.58 -6.73 12.18
CA HIS A 656 7.80 -6.50 13.39
C HIS A 656 8.62 -6.84 14.63
N CYS A 657 8.29 -6.25 15.78
CA CYS A 657 8.88 -6.59 17.07
C CYS A 657 7.77 -6.97 18.06
N TRP A 658 7.81 -8.17 18.61
CA TRP A 658 6.93 -8.56 19.71
C TRP A 658 7.59 -8.20 21.04
N ASP A 659 7.06 -7.15 21.68
CA ASP A 659 7.59 -6.58 22.92
C ASP A 659 6.95 -7.25 24.12
N ASP A 660 7.80 -7.84 24.97
CA ASP A 660 7.46 -8.57 26.19
C ASP A 660 6.30 -9.59 26.02
N PRO A 661 6.38 -10.55 25.08
CA PRO A 661 5.37 -11.60 24.95
C PRO A 661 5.30 -12.46 26.22
N HIS A 662 4.11 -12.99 26.53
CA HIS A 662 3.98 -13.98 27.58
C HIS A 662 4.75 -15.26 27.22
N ARG A 663 5.52 -15.75 28.18
CA ARG A 663 6.25 -17.01 28.08
C ARG A 663 5.28 -18.20 28.11
N ASN A 664 4.92 -18.72 26.94
CA ASN A 664 4.05 -19.88 26.82
C ASN A 664 4.48 -20.80 25.66
N PRO A 665 4.06 -22.09 25.66
CA PRO A 665 4.41 -23.02 24.57
C PRO A 665 3.84 -22.63 23.19
N GLU A 666 2.76 -21.83 23.16
CA GLU A 666 2.17 -21.35 21.91
C GLU A 666 3.13 -20.38 21.19
N LEU A 667 3.86 -19.55 21.94
CA LEU A 667 4.91 -18.70 21.40
C LEU A 667 6.02 -19.54 20.75
N ASP A 668 6.49 -20.59 21.41
CA ASP A 668 7.57 -21.44 20.89
C ASP A 668 7.17 -22.13 19.58
N GLU A 669 5.95 -22.68 19.52
CA GLU A 669 5.41 -23.30 18.30
C GLU A 669 5.16 -22.28 17.19
N PHE A 670 4.72 -21.07 17.56
CA PHE A 670 4.58 -19.95 16.64
C PHE A 670 5.92 -19.57 16.01
N LEU A 671 6.95 -19.32 16.81
CA LEU A 671 8.28 -18.93 16.32
C LEU A 671 8.91 -20.04 15.46
N LYS A 672 8.70 -21.32 15.82
CA LYS A 672 9.12 -22.46 15.00
C LYS A 672 8.43 -22.48 13.63
N GLY A 673 7.13 -22.20 13.58
CA GLY A 673 6.37 -22.09 12.34
C GLY A 673 6.87 -20.93 11.47
N LEU A 674 7.05 -19.77 12.10
CA LEU A 674 7.47 -18.53 11.44
C LEU A 674 8.87 -18.60 10.83
N TYR A 675 9.83 -19.24 11.52
CA TYR A 675 11.18 -19.47 10.99
C TYR A 675 11.17 -20.17 9.63
N ASN A 676 10.21 -21.08 9.40
CA ASN A 676 10.09 -21.83 8.15
C ASN A 676 9.03 -21.23 7.19
N GLY A 677 8.52 -20.03 7.46
CA GLY A 677 7.44 -19.42 6.67
C GLY A 677 6.15 -20.25 6.59
N LYS A 678 5.90 -21.12 7.59
CA LYS A 678 4.78 -22.08 7.52
C LYS A 678 3.45 -21.37 7.68
N PRO A 679 2.45 -21.65 6.81
CA PRO A 679 1.12 -21.09 6.95
C PRO A 679 0.40 -21.72 8.13
N ARG A 680 -0.37 -20.89 8.85
CA ARG A 680 -1.34 -21.37 9.83
C ARG A 680 -2.72 -21.48 9.19
N LEU A 681 -3.37 -22.63 9.33
CA LEU A 681 -4.76 -22.81 8.87
C LEU A 681 -5.74 -22.46 9.99
N VAL A 682 -6.60 -21.48 9.75
CA VAL A 682 -7.69 -21.09 10.65
C VAL A 682 -9.02 -21.30 9.94
N ARG A 683 -10.06 -21.78 10.65
CA ARG A 683 -11.40 -21.90 10.05
C ARG A 683 -11.92 -20.50 9.72
N GLY A 684 -12.23 -20.24 8.45
CA GLY A 684 -12.82 -18.98 8.02
C GLY A 684 -14.26 -18.83 8.50
N GLY A 685 -14.76 -17.59 8.50
CA GLY A 685 -16.16 -17.28 8.85
C GLY A 685 -17.17 -17.87 7.86
N ASP A 686 -16.76 -18.06 6.60
CA ASP A 686 -17.57 -18.73 5.59
C ASP A 686 -17.44 -20.25 5.72
N ALA A 687 -18.57 -20.92 5.92
CA ALA A 687 -18.65 -22.36 6.09
C ALA A 687 -17.98 -23.10 4.90
N GLY A 688 -16.79 -23.65 5.14
CA GLY A 688 -16.04 -24.46 4.17
C GLY A 688 -14.76 -23.83 3.61
N LYS A 689 -14.43 -22.57 3.92
CA LYS A 689 -13.14 -21.97 3.52
C LYS A 689 -12.19 -21.90 4.71
N PHE A 690 -10.96 -22.40 4.55
CA PHE A 690 -9.87 -22.17 5.51
C PHE A 690 -9.17 -20.87 5.16
N ASN A 691 -8.95 -20.00 6.15
CA ASN A 691 -8.07 -18.86 6.03
C ASN A 691 -6.64 -19.35 6.27
N ALA A 692 -5.84 -19.44 5.20
CA ALA A 692 -4.42 -19.75 5.30
C ALA A 692 -3.66 -18.45 5.60
N GLN A 693 -3.11 -18.36 6.82
CA GLN A 693 -2.30 -17.24 7.28
C GLN A 693 -0.83 -17.56 7.03
N LYS A 694 -0.36 -17.37 5.78
CA LYS A 694 1.05 -17.47 5.44
C LYS A 694 1.75 -16.15 5.84
N PRO A 695 2.82 -16.17 6.65
CA PRO A 695 3.57 -14.97 6.95
C PRO A 695 4.37 -14.51 5.73
N HIS A 696 4.39 -13.20 5.48
CA HIS A 696 5.14 -12.52 4.42
C HIS A 696 6.17 -11.54 5.00
N SER A 697 6.33 -11.50 6.32
CA SER A 697 7.23 -10.59 7.04
C SER A 697 7.94 -11.28 8.19
N ALA A 698 9.11 -10.76 8.54
CA ALA A 698 9.89 -11.22 9.68
C ALA A 698 9.37 -10.65 11.01
N LEU A 699 9.72 -11.33 12.10
CA LEU A 699 9.42 -10.92 13.46
C LEU A 699 10.67 -11.05 14.33
N MET A 700 10.97 -10.04 15.13
CA MET A 700 11.86 -10.16 16.28
C MET A 700 11.07 -10.17 17.58
N VAL A 701 11.68 -10.68 18.65
CA VAL A 701 11.13 -10.69 20.01
C VAL A 701 12.02 -9.81 20.88
N ALA A 702 11.44 -8.96 21.70
CA ALA A 702 12.15 -8.27 22.77
C ALA A 702 11.56 -8.76 24.10
N SER A 703 12.37 -9.39 24.94
CA SER A 703 11.88 -9.97 26.20
C SER A 703 12.94 -9.97 27.29
N ASN A 704 12.50 -10.06 28.55
CA ASN A 704 13.41 -10.23 29.68
C ASN A 704 13.85 -11.71 29.89
N PHE A 705 13.46 -12.62 29.00
CA PHE A 705 13.81 -14.04 29.01
C PHE A 705 14.24 -14.49 27.61
N ALA A 706 14.91 -15.64 27.48
CA ALA A 706 15.16 -16.22 26.17
C ALA A 706 13.93 -17.01 25.69
N ALA A 707 13.30 -16.53 24.61
CA ALA A 707 12.26 -17.27 23.91
C ALA A 707 12.81 -18.64 23.46
N GLY A 708 11.97 -19.67 23.38
CA GLY A 708 12.43 -21.00 23.01
C GLY A 708 13.13 -21.79 24.10
N GLU A 709 13.47 -21.22 25.28
CA GLU A 709 14.14 -21.94 26.37
C GLU A 709 13.47 -23.29 26.73
N THR A 710 12.16 -23.40 26.55
CA THR A 710 11.39 -24.62 26.81
C THR A 710 11.49 -25.68 25.71
N ASN A 711 12.07 -25.36 24.55
CA ASN A 711 12.17 -26.22 23.38
C ASN A 711 13.47 -25.97 22.60
N ALA A 712 14.43 -26.91 22.67
CA ALA A 712 15.71 -26.84 21.96
C ALA A 712 15.55 -26.62 20.43
N ALA A 713 14.50 -27.19 19.83
CA ALA A 713 14.23 -26.96 18.41
C ALA A 713 13.91 -25.49 18.13
N THR A 714 13.19 -24.80 19.02
CA THR A 714 12.94 -23.37 18.88
C THR A 714 14.22 -22.57 19.15
N MET A 715 15.01 -22.91 20.19
CA MET A 715 16.30 -22.25 20.47
C MET A 715 17.25 -22.22 19.28
N SER A 716 17.43 -23.34 18.58
CA SER A 716 18.31 -23.43 17.40
C SER A 716 17.90 -22.54 16.21
N ARG A 717 16.72 -21.91 16.27
CA ARG A 717 16.18 -20.99 15.24
C ARG A 717 16.27 -19.52 15.64
N LEU A 718 16.68 -19.26 16.88
CA LEU A 718 16.72 -17.94 17.49
C LEU A 718 18.16 -17.45 17.58
N ILE A 719 18.38 -16.18 17.25
CA ILE A 719 19.61 -15.48 17.57
C ILE A 719 19.35 -14.69 18.86
N LEU A 720 20.13 -14.97 19.90
CA LEU A 720 20.02 -14.28 21.18
C LEU A 720 21.00 -13.10 21.21
N LEU A 721 20.49 -11.87 21.31
CA LEU A 721 21.31 -10.68 21.51
C LEU A 721 21.10 -10.15 22.93
N TRP A 722 22.15 -10.18 23.74
CA TRP A 722 22.13 -9.69 25.11
C TRP A 722 22.37 -8.18 25.18
N PHE A 723 21.50 -7.47 25.88
CA PHE A 723 21.64 -6.06 26.23
C PHE A 723 21.94 -5.92 27.73
N ASP A 724 23.05 -5.27 28.06
CA ASP A 724 23.48 -5.04 29.44
C ASP A 724 22.77 -3.83 30.04
N CYS A 725 22.05 -4.01 31.15
CA CYS A 725 21.39 -2.92 31.86
C CYS A 725 22.37 -2.02 32.63
N ASN A 726 23.61 -2.47 32.85
CA ASN A 726 24.64 -1.69 33.54
C ASN A 726 25.25 -0.62 32.62
N ASP A 727 25.27 -0.86 31.30
CA ASP A 727 25.68 0.14 30.33
C ASP A 727 24.50 1.10 30.10
N LYS A 728 24.51 2.20 30.86
CA LYS A 728 23.43 3.18 30.83
C LYS A 728 23.34 3.79 29.44
N CYS A 729 22.15 3.71 28.85
CA CYS A 729 21.87 4.46 27.63
C CYS A 729 22.10 5.97 27.85
N GLY A 730 22.36 6.66 26.75
CA GLY A 730 22.65 8.08 26.66
C GLY A 730 21.56 8.96 27.26
N ASN A 731 21.86 10.25 27.34
CA ASN A 731 21.01 11.20 28.04
C ASN A 731 19.68 11.46 27.27
N LYS A 732 18.79 12.27 27.86
CA LYS A 732 17.50 12.62 27.24
C LYS A 732 17.64 13.33 25.89
N ASP A 733 18.74 14.02 25.64
CA ASP A 733 18.98 14.72 24.38
C ASP A 733 19.42 13.77 23.27
N ASP A 734 20.25 12.77 23.59
CA ASP A 734 20.63 11.70 22.66
C ASP A 734 19.39 10.88 22.25
N TRP A 735 18.52 10.57 23.23
CA TRP A 735 17.22 9.97 22.95
C TRP A 735 16.35 10.80 21.99
N ARG A 736 16.29 12.13 22.19
CA ARG A 736 15.52 13.02 21.30
C ARG A 736 16.10 13.07 19.90
N LYS A 737 17.44 13.09 19.77
CA LYS A 737 18.12 13.05 18.46
C LYS A 737 17.80 11.75 17.75
N MET A 738 17.92 10.62 18.44
CA MET A 738 17.63 9.30 17.87
C MET A 738 16.16 9.16 17.46
N LYS A 739 15.21 9.64 18.27
CA LYS A 739 13.79 9.65 17.88
C LYS A 739 13.55 10.45 16.60
N ARG A 740 14.18 11.61 16.45
CA ARG A 740 14.09 12.42 15.21
C ARG A 740 14.72 11.70 14.00
N ALA A 741 15.80 10.96 14.21
CA ALA A 741 16.44 10.16 13.17
C ALA A 741 15.55 8.97 12.76
N MET A 742 14.97 8.26 13.73
CA MET A 742 13.97 7.20 13.48
C MET A 742 12.79 7.71 12.65
N ASP A 743 12.27 8.91 12.96
CA ASP A 743 11.16 9.51 12.21
C ASP A 743 11.50 9.80 10.73
N LYS A 744 12.78 9.79 10.35
CA LYS A 744 13.26 9.98 8.96
C LYS A 744 13.85 8.71 8.33
N ALA A 745 14.16 7.69 9.12
CA ALA A 745 14.91 6.51 8.70
C ALA A 745 14.27 5.74 7.54
N SER A 746 12.94 5.82 7.37
CA SER A 746 12.24 5.19 6.26
C SER A 746 12.63 5.73 4.87
N GLY A 747 13.26 6.90 4.81
CA GLY A 747 13.89 7.41 3.59
C GLY A 747 15.06 6.56 3.09
N ALA A 748 15.62 5.66 3.91
CA ALA A 748 16.66 4.71 3.52
C ALA A 748 16.09 3.41 2.90
N LEU A 749 14.78 3.16 3.00
CA LEU A 749 14.19 1.89 2.53
C LEU A 749 14.52 1.56 1.05
N PRO A 750 14.52 2.52 0.09
CA PRO A 750 14.95 2.25 -1.29
C PRO A 750 16.35 1.63 -1.39
N GLU A 751 17.32 2.16 -0.65
CA GLU A 751 18.70 1.65 -0.66
C GLU A 751 18.79 0.29 0.04
N VAL A 752 18.01 0.07 1.11
CA VAL A 752 17.93 -1.24 1.77
C VAL A 752 17.34 -2.31 0.84
N ILE A 753 16.36 -1.95 -0.01
CA ILE A 753 15.82 -2.86 -1.03
C ILE A 753 16.89 -3.17 -2.09
N LYS A 754 17.71 -2.20 -2.48
CA LYS A 754 18.79 -2.41 -3.47
C LYS A 754 19.87 -3.38 -3.03
N LEU A 755 20.05 -3.60 -1.72
CA LEU A 755 20.99 -4.61 -1.21
C LEU A 755 20.70 -6.00 -1.80
N GLY A 756 19.43 -6.31 -2.07
CA GLY A 756 19.02 -7.61 -2.60
C GLY A 756 19.36 -8.77 -1.66
N LEU A 757 19.30 -10.00 -2.17
CA LEU A 757 19.69 -11.22 -1.44
C LEU A 757 20.93 -11.83 -2.10
N ASP A 758 22.09 -11.70 -1.46
CA ASP A 758 23.34 -12.32 -1.89
C ASP A 758 23.65 -13.54 -1.02
N LEU A 759 23.31 -14.74 -1.51
CA LEU A 759 23.58 -15.98 -0.78
C LEU A 759 25.06 -16.35 -0.73
N ASP A 760 25.88 -15.87 -1.68
CA ASP A 760 27.29 -16.21 -1.76
C ASP A 760 28.08 -15.42 -0.72
N GLU A 761 27.83 -14.12 -0.58
CA GLU A 761 28.43 -13.30 0.49
C GLU A 761 27.98 -13.73 1.89
N ILE A 762 26.70 -14.13 2.03
CA ILE A 762 26.20 -14.73 3.28
C ILE A 762 26.93 -16.06 3.53
N GLY A 763 27.15 -16.89 2.51
CA GLY A 763 27.93 -18.12 2.61
C GLY A 763 29.36 -17.88 3.10
N GLN A 764 30.03 -16.85 2.60
CA GLN A 764 31.36 -16.47 3.07
C GLN A 764 31.37 -16.04 4.56
N CYS A 765 30.34 -15.30 4.99
CA CYS A 765 30.17 -14.97 6.40
C CYS A 765 29.89 -16.23 7.26
N GLU A 766 29.14 -17.19 6.72
CA GLU A 766 28.84 -18.48 7.35
C GLU A 766 30.14 -19.30 7.54
N ASP A 767 30.99 -19.35 6.52
CA ASP A 767 32.30 -20.03 6.58
C ASP A 767 33.23 -19.39 7.62
N GLN A 768 33.21 -18.06 7.77
CA GLN A 768 34.01 -17.36 8.78
C GLN A 768 33.53 -17.63 10.22
N LEU A 769 32.23 -17.80 10.42
CA LEU A 769 31.63 -18.03 11.75
C LEU A 769 31.63 -19.51 12.16
N SER A 770 31.55 -20.44 11.21
CA SER A 770 31.44 -21.88 11.45
C SER A 770 32.52 -22.46 12.38
N PRO A 771 33.82 -22.11 12.27
CA PRO A 771 34.86 -22.62 13.17
C PRO A 771 34.64 -22.27 14.65
N TYR A 772 33.88 -21.21 14.94
CA TYR A 772 33.58 -20.74 16.29
C TYR A 772 32.27 -21.30 16.85
N LEU A 773 31.58 -22.16 16.10
CA LEU A 773 30.31 -22.79 16.49
C LEU A 773 30.40 -24.33 16.47
N PRO A 774 31.42 -24.96 17.10
CA PRO A 774 31.61 -26.42 17.03
C PRO A 774 30.52 -27.21 17.76
N HIS A 775 29.81 -26.58 18.71
CA HIS A 775 28.80 -27.24 19.54
C HIS A 775 27.37 -26.76 19.27
N ALA A 776 27.23 -25.61 18.61
CA ALA A 776 25.92 -25.09 18.25
C ALA A 776 25.29 -25.89 17.09
N HIS A 777 23.96 -25.92 17.03
CA HIS A 777 23.25 -26.48 15.87
C HIS A 777 23.73 -25.83 14.56
N SER A 778 23.91 -26.65 13.53
CA SER A 778 24.37 -26.25 12.17
C SER A 778 23.67 -25.06 11.51
N ARG A 779 22.46 -24.69 11.92
CA ARG A 779 21.74 -23.52 11.36
C ARG A 779 22.25 -22.19 11.93
N MET A 780 22.93 -22.23 13.08
CA MET A 780 23.32 -21.02 13.80
C MET A 780 24.34 -20.20 13.01
N ALA A 781 25.32 -20.86 12.37
CA ALA A 781 26.33 -20.18 11.55
C ALA A 781 25.67 -19.33 10.46
N ARG A 782 24.76 -19.93 9.67
CA ARG A 782 23.97 -19.22 8.66
C ARG A 782 23.11 -18.10 9.25
N ASN A 783 22.41 -18.36 10.35
CA ASN A 783 21.55 -17.35 10.98
C ASN A 783 22.37 -16.10 11.39
N LEU A 784 23.55 -16.31 11.98
CA LEU A 784 24.46 -15.23 12.36
C LEU A 784 25.10 -14.56 11.14
N ALA A 785 25.42 -15.32 10.10
CA ALA A 785 25.97 -14.80 8.85
C ALA A 785 25.01 -13.82 8.17
N ILE A 786 23.70 -14.10 8.17
CA ILE A 786 22.68 -13.20 7.63
C ILE A 786 22.75 -11.84 8.33
N ILE A 787 22.67 -11.81 9.67
CA ILE A 787 22.69 -10.54 10.40
C ILE A 787 24.04 -9.83 10.34
N LEU A 788 25.15 -10.58 10.19
CA LEU A 788 26.49 -10.02 10.00
C LEU A 788 26.59 -9.30 8.66
N HIS A 789 26.20 -9.97 7.56
CA HIS A 789 26.25 -9.40 6.21
C HIS A 789 25.41 -8.12 6.14
N TYR A 790 24.13 -8.16 6.54
CA TYR A 790 23.28 -6.95 6.51
C TYR A 790 23.68 -5.90 7.54
N GLY A 791 24.23 -6.29 8.71
CA GLY A 791 24.78 -5.37 9.68
C GLY A 791 25.97 -4.58 9.10
N ASN A 792 26.85 -5.27 8.38
CA ASN A 792 27.98 -4.64 7.68
C ASN A 792 27.49 -3.71 6.56
N ALA A 793 26.54 -4.15 5.74
CA ALA A 793 25.95 -3.32 4.69
C ALA A 793 25.29 -2.04 5.24
N VAL A 794 24.63 -2.13 6.40
CA VAL A 794 24.07 -0.96 7.10
C VAL A 794 25.16 0.01 7.54
N LEU A 795 26.30 -0.49 8.04
CA LEU A 795 27.44 0.34 8.41
C LEU A 795 28.13 0.97 7.19
N ASP A 796 28.17 0.27 6.06
CA ASP A 796 28.66 0.80 4.79
C ASP A 796 27.77 1.94 4.30
N MET A 797 26.44 1.75 4.31
CA MET A 797 25.47 2.81 3.98
C MET A 797 25.57 4.02 4.91
N ALA A 798 25.91 3.79 6.19
CA ALA A 798 26.11 4.86 7.16
C ALA A 798 27.51 5.51 7.09
N GLY A 799 28.44 4.98 6.31
CA GLY A 799 29.81 5.50 6.17
C GLY A 799 30.68 5.30 7.42
N VAL A 800 30.37 4.30 8.27
CA VAL A 800 31.06 4.06 9.55
C VAL A 800 31.57 2.63 9.71
N ARG A 801 31.65 1.85 8.62
CA ARG A 801 32.11 0.45 8.60
C ARG A 801 33.42 0.21 9.36
N SER A 802 34.41 1.08 9.18
CA SER A 802 35.73 0.94 9.80
C SER A 802 35.74 1.15 11.31
N GLN A 803 34.66 1.68 11.90
CA GLN A 803 34.57 1.96 13.33
C GLN A 803 34.09 0.77 14.15
N PHE A 804 33.45 -0.23 13.52
CA PHE A 804 32.80 -1.34 14.22
C PHE A 804 33.17 -2.70 13.60
N ASP A 805 33.74 -3.57 14.42
CA ASP A 805 33.99 -4.97 14.07
C ASP A 805 32.88 -5.87 14.62
N LEU A 806 31.81 -6.00 13.84
CA LEU A 806 30.67 -6.86 14.20
C LEU A 806 31.04 -8.35 14.23
N LEU A 807 32.03 -8.78 13.43
CA LEU A 807 32.46 -10.18 13.39
C LEU A 807 33.13 -10.58 14.70
N SER A 808 34.07 -9.76 15.20
CA SER A 808 34.72 -10.01 16.48
C SER A 808 33.70 -10.04 17.63
N TYR A 809 32.72 -9.12 17.64
CA TYR A 809 31.64 -9.15 18.65
C TYR A 809 30.82 -10.45 18.57
N LEU A 810 30.40 -10.86 17.38
CA LEU A 810 29.64 -12.10 17.19
C LEU A 810 30.45 -13.32 17.65
N ARG A 811 31.74 -13.40 17.29
CA ARG A 811 32.64 -14.47 17.73
C ARG A 811 32.75 -14.52 19.25
N ASP A 812 33.08 -13.40 19.87
CA ASP A 812 33.49 -13.37 21.27
C ASP A 812 32.30 -13.48 22.23
N LYS A 813 31.12 -12.98 21.83
CA LYS A 813 29.92 -12.94 22.68
C LYS A 813 28.85 -13.93 22.22
N VAL A 814 28.41 -13.83 20.97
CA VAL A 814 27.20 -14.54 20.51
C VAL A 814 27.49 -16.01 20.20
N CYS A 815 28.62 -16.32 19.57
CA CYS A 815 29.01 -17.70 19.28
C CYS A 815 29.28 -18.48 20.57
N THR A 816 29.95 -17.85 21.54
CA THR A 816 30.13 -18.40 22.90
C THR A 816 28.78 -18.75 23.53
N MET A 817 27.83 -17.80 23.56
CA MET A 817 26.47 -18.06 24.08
C MET A 817 25.73 -19.17 23.31
N ALA A 818 25.90 -19.25 22.00
CA ALA A 818 25.25 -20.27 21.18
C ALA A 818 25.81 -21.67 21.43
N ASN A 819 27.13 -21.80 21.59
CA ASN A 819 27.76 -23.07 21.99
C ASN A 819 27.32 -23.48 23.39
N ASP A 820 27.21 -22.52 24.32
CA ASP A 820 26.78 -22.78 25.70
C ASP A 820 25.32 -23.23 25.80
N ALA A 821 24.45 -22.74 24.91
CA ALA A 821 23.04 -23.12 24.85
C ALA A 821 22.85 -24.63 24.55
N ASP A 822 23.67 -25.19 23.67
CA ASP A 822 23.70 -26.63 23.39
C ASP A 822 24.59 -27.39 24.41
N ALA A 823 25.59 -26.74 25.01
CA ALA A 823 26.35 -27.27 26.16
C ALA A 823 25.57 -27.27 27.50
N SER A 824 24.27 -26.93 27.47
CA SER A 824 23.30 -27.05 28.57
C SER A 824 23.21 -28.45 29.21
N THR A 825 23.97 -29.43 28.71
CA THR A 825 24.44 -30.59 29.46
C THR A 825 24.99 -30.27 30.85
N ASP A 826 25.48 -29.05 31.15
CA ASP A 826 25.96 -28.67 32.49
C ASP A 826 25.05 -27.70 33.27
N SER A 827 23.81 -27.43 32.82
CA SER A 827 22.83 -26.66 33.61
C SER A 827 22.50 -27.30 34.95
N LEU A 828 22.53 -28.65 35.00
CA LEU A 828 22.37 -29.38 36.24
C LEU A 828 23.58 -29.19 37.18
N ARG A 829 24.79 -29.17 36.62
CA ARG A 829 26.01 -28.95 37.40
C ARG A 829 26.09 -27.55 37.95
N ASP A 830 25.91 -26.49 37.13
CA ASP A 830 25.89 -25.12 37.64
C ASP A 830 24.84 -25.00 38.75
N PHE A 831 23.66 -25.62 38.59
CA PHE A 831 22.66 -25.62 39.66
C PHE A 831 23.20 -26.26 40.95
N ILE A 832 23.81 -27.44 40.87
CA ILE A 832 24.38 -28.14 42.02
C ILE A 832 25.52 -27.34 42.66
N GLU A 833 26.41 -26.74 41.86
CA GLU A 833 27.48 -25.88 42.34
C GLU A 833 26.92 -24.64 43.08
N ARG A 834 25.84 -24.03 42.56
CA ARG A 834 25.12 -22.96 43.27
C ARG A 834 24.47 -23.44 44.56
N LEU A 835 23.91 -24.66 44.59
CA LEU A 835 23.39 -25.23 45.83
C LEU A 835 24.48 -25.34 46.90
N SER A 836 25.65 -25.85 46.51
CA SER A 836 26.82 -25.97 47.39
C SER A 836 27.28 -24.59 47.89
N MET A 837 27.43 -23.62 46.98
CA MET A 837 27.81 -22.24 47.30
C MET A 837 26.79 -21.55 48.24
N PHE A 838 25.49 -21.72 48.01
CA PHE A 838 24.48 -21.08 48.86
C PHE A 838 24.27 -21.79 50.20
N ARG A 839 24.61 -23.06 50.29
CA ARG A 839 24.71 -23.77 51.56
C ARG A 839 25.85 -23.23 52.40
N SER A 840 27.04 -23.03 51.83
CA SER A 840 28.18 -22.49 52.58
C SER A 840 27.94 -21.05 53.05
N GLN A 841 27.12 -20.28 52.30
CA GLN A 841 26.64 -18.96 52.72
C GLN A 841 25.46 -18.99 53.72
N ALA A 842 25.02 -20.16 54.17
CA ALA A 842 23.86 -20.34 55.05
C ALA A 842 22.55 -19.69 54.53
N LYS A 843 22.40 -19.61 53.19
CA LYS A 843 21.18 -19.20 52.49
C LYS A 843 20.27 -20.39 52.17
N LEU A 844 20.86 -21.58 52.07
CA LEU A 844 20.18 -22.87 52.00
C LEU A 844 20.61 -23.72 53.18
N GLY A 845 19.75 -24.64 53.62
CA GLY A 845 20.05 -25.58 54.68
C GLY A 845 18.87 -26.50 54.96
N GLU A 846 18.88 -27.20 56.08
CA GLU A 846 17.96 -28.32 56.41
C GLU A 846 16.45 -27.97 56.37
N TRP A 847 16.08 -26.68 56.27
CA TRP A 847 14.70 -26.22 56.09
C TRP A 847 14.19 -26.27 54.63
N ASN A 848 15.10 -26.30 53.65
CA ASN A 848 14.77 -26.33 52.23
C ASN A 848 15.66 -27.26 51.39
N MET A 849 16.76 -27.77 51.94
CA MET A 849 17.70 -28.69 51.32
C MET A 849 18.34 -29.61 52.37
N ARG A 850 18.32 -30.93 52.16
CA ARG A 850 18.83 -31.91 53.14
C ARG A 850 19.42 -33.15 52.44
N PHE A 851 20.45 -33.75 53.03
CA PHE A 851 20.86 -35.11 52.67
C PHE A 851 20.01 -36.16 53.38
N THR A 852 19.55 -37.13 52.61
CA THR A 852 18.79 -38.29 53.10
C THR A 852 19.73 -39.49 53.16
N THR A 853 19.75 -40.16 54.30
CA THR A 853 20.51 -41.39 54.52
C THR A 853 19.59 -42.60 54.40
N GLU A 854 20.17 -43.76 54.11
CA GLU A 854 19.43 -45.02 54.06
C GLU A 854 19.07 -45.52 55.47
N HIS A 855 17.91 -46.17 55.61
CA HIS A 855 17.40 -46.59 56.93
C HIS A 855 18.40 -47.52 57.63
N ASN A 856 18.91 -47.08 58.79
CA ASN A 856 19.92 -47.76 59.63
C ASN A 856 21.37 -47.75 59.09
N SER A 857 21.69 -46.92 58.10
CA SER A 857 23.07 -46.68 57.68
C SER A 857 23.35 -45.19 57.57
N ASP A 858 24.55 -44.77 57.96
CA ASP A 858 25.01 -43.38 57.81
C ASP A 858 25.36 -43.01 56.35
N VAL A 859 25.16 -43.94 55.41
CA VAL A 859 25.38 -43.73 53.97
C VAL A 859 24.33 -42.77 53.40
N VAL A 860 24.81 -41.65 52.84
CA VAL A 860 23.97 -40.66 52.15
C VAL A 860 23.45 -41.26 50.84
N LYS A 861 22.14 -41.31 50.68
CA LYS A 861 21.45 -41.87 49.50
C LYS A 861 21.10 -40.82 48.45
N ALA A 862 20.62 -39.66 48.88
CA ALA A 862 20.15 -38.60 47.98
C ALA A 862 20.17 -37.22 48.63
N LEU A 863 20.28 -36.18 47.81
CA LEU A 863 20.03 -34.79 48.19
C LEU A 863 18.56 -34.44 47.90
N SER A 864 17.79 -34.15 48.96
CA SER A 864 16.40 -33.76 48.86
C SER A 864 16.24 -32.25 48.95
N ILE A 865 15.66 -31.65 47.90
CA ILE A 865 15.45 -30.21 47.80
C ILE A 865 13.96 -29.86 47.68
N ARG A 866 13.54 -28.83 48.40
CA ARG A 866 12.28 -28.14 48.13
C ARG A 866 12.50 -27.17 46.99
N LEU A 867 12.49 -27.70 45.77
CA LEU A 867 12.91 -26.96 44.57
C LEU A 867 12.24 -25.59 44.44
N ASN A 868 11.00 -25.40 44.90
CA ASN A 868 10.38 -24.07 44.82
C ASN A 868 11.15 -23.01 45.60
N GLU A 869 11.43 -23.28 46.87
CA GLU A 869 12.11 -22.35 47.76
C GLU A 869 13.60 -22.25 47.48
N VAL A 870 14.21 -23.39 47.12
CA VAL A 870 15.61 -23.43 46.68
C VAL A 870 15.79 -22.63 45.41
N TRP A 871 14.89 -22.79 44.43
CA TRP A 871 14.91 -22.01 43.20
C TRP A 871 14.79 -20.51 43.48
N ASP A 872 13.87 -20.09 44.35
CA ASP A 872 13.69 -18.66 44.67
C ASP A 872 14.97 -18.05 45.26
N VAL A 873 15.74 -18.82 46.04
CA VAL A 873 17.06 -18.40 46.54
C VAL A 873 18.07 -18.34 45.41
N VAL A 874 18.18 -19.38 44.57
CA VAL A 874 19.18 -19.43 43.49
C VAL A 874 18.89 -18.33 42.46
N ASP A 875 17.66 -18.20 41.99
CA ASP A 875 17.22 -17.21 41.00
C ASP A 875 17.41 -15.76 41.48
N LYS A 876 17.16 -15.50 42.77
CA LYS A 876 17.36 -14.17 43.37
C LYS A 876 18.85 -13.81 43.53
N ASN A 877 19.73 -14.80 43.65
CA ASN A 877 21.14 -14.57 43.96
C ASN A 877 22.11 -14.89 42.81
N SER A 878 21.65 -15.55 41.76
CA SER A 878 22.43 -15.95 40.58
C SER A 878 21.65 -15.63 39.31
N LYS A 879 22.31 -15.02 38.33
CA LYS A 879 21.76 -14.91 36.97
C LYS A 879 21.94 -16.25 36.26
N LEU A 880 20.92 -17.11 36.32
CA LEU A 880 20.97 -18.43 35.69
C LEU A 880 20.60 -18.35 34.20
N ALA A 881 21.29 -19.12 33.36
CA ALA A 881 21.01 -19.25 31.93
C ALA A 881 19.87 -20.26 31.62
N TYR A 882 19.38 -20.98 32.63
CA TYR A 882 18.29 -21.95 32.53
C TYR A 882 17.20 -21.63 33.54
N ASN A 883 15.99 -22.12 33.27
CA ASN A 883 14.86 -21.95 34.17
C ASN A 883 14.55 -23.24 34.97
N LYS A 884 13.71 -23.07 35.97
CA LYS A 884 13.23 -24.13 36.87
C LYS A 884 12.62 -25.33 36.14
N GLN A 885 11.95 -25.12 35.01
CA GLN A 885 11.28 -26.20 34.28
C GLN A 885 12.27 -27.05 33.49
N ILE A 886 13.27 -26.42 32.85
CA ILE A 886 14.40 -27.14 32.23
C ILE A 886 15.10 -27.97 33.28
N LEU A 887 15.45 -27.36 34.42
CA LEU A 887 16.10 -28.06 35.53
C LEU A 887 15.25 -29.24 36.05
N LYS A 888 13.94 -29.07 36.21
CA LYS A 888 13.03 -30.18 36.57
C LYS A 888 13.09 -31.32 35.57
N ASN A 889 13.11 -31.00 34.27
CA ASN A 889 13.19 -31.99 33.22
C ASN A 889 14.55 -32.71 33.23
N LEU A 890 15.66 -31.98 33.44
CA LEU A 890 17.00 -32.53 33.57
C LEU A 890 17.14 -33.44 34.79
N LEU A 891 16.66 -33.00 35.95
CA LEU A 891 16.62 -33.79 37.17
C LEU A 891 15.82 -35.08 36.96
N LYS A 892 14.62 -34.98 36.36
CA LYS A 892 13.80 -36.14 36.03
C LYS A 892 14.50 -37.09 35.04
N ALA A 893 15.13 -36.55 34.00
CA ALA A 893 15.84 -37.33 32.98
C ALA A 893 17.05 -38.07 33.56
N ARG A 894 17.71 -37.50 34.57
CA ARG A 894 18.83 -38.12 35.29
C ARG A 894 18.39 -39.04 36.43
N GLY A 895 17.09 -39.28 36.62
CA GLY A 895 16.57 -40.24 37.60
C GLY A 895 16.24 -39.66 38.98
N ALA A 896 16.15 -38.33 39.13
CA ALA A 896 15.67 -37.73 40.37
C ALA A 896 14.18 -38.07 40.62
N ASN A 897 13.85 -38.36 41.87
CA ASN A 897 12.46 -38.60 42.27
C ASN A 897 11.74 -37.26 42.49
N MET A 898 10.86 -36.89 41.57
CA MET A 898 10.15 -35.61 41.55
C MET A 898 9.02 -35.48 42.59
N HIS A 899 8.65 -36.58 43.26
CA HIS A 899 7.47 -36.67 44.12
C HIS A 899 7.79 -37.21 45.53
N ASP A 900 9.05 -37.12 45.95
CA ASP A 900 9.47 -37.61 47.25
C ASP A 900 8.90 -36.76 48.41
N ARG A 901 8.90 -37.33 49.62
CA ARG A 901 8.48 -36.65 50.85
C ARG A 901 9.51 -36.85 51.94
N GLN A 902 10.12 -35.75 52.35
CA GLN A 902 11.16 -35.76 53.39
C GLN A 902 10.83 -34.80 54.52
N LYS A 903 11.46 -35.04 55.68
CA LYS A 903 11.38 -34.17 56.85
C LYS A 903 12.43 -33.07 56.74
N PHE A 904 11.98 -31.83 56.71
CA PHE A 904 12.80 -30.61 56.74
C PHE A 904 12.61 -29.88 58.07
N HIS A 905 13.56 -29.03 58.46
CA HIS A 905 13.35 -28.09 59.56
C HIS A 905 12.21 -27.11 59.23
N GLY A 906 11.43 -26.72 60.23
CA GLY A 906 10.20 -25.94 60.02
C GLY A 906 10.41 -24.62 59.25
N ASN A 907 11.52 -23.93 59.52
CA ASN A 907 11.97 -22.72 58.82
C ASN A 907 13.47 -22.47 59.06
N GLU A 908 14.00 -21.42 58.44
CA GLU A 908 15.41 -21.01 58.54
C GLU A 908 15.84 -20.71 59.99
N ASP A 909 15.03 -19.96 60.74
CA ASP A 909 15.35 -19.58 62.12
C ASP A 909 15.44 -20.79 63.05
N VAL A 910 14.53 -21.76 62.90
CA VAL A 910 14.53 -23.02 63.66
C VAL A 910 15.77 -23.83 63.34
N SER A 911 16.15 -23.92 62.06
CA SER A 911 17.37 -24.62 61.66
C SER A 911 18.61 -23.97 62.26
N LYS A 912 18.74 -22.64 62.14
CA LYS A 912 19.87 -21.89 62.69
C LYS A 912 19.92 -21.94 64.22
N ALA A 913 18.77 -21.98 64.90
CA ALA A 913 18.69 -22.14 66.34
C ALA A 913 19.16 -23.54 66.78
N PHE A 914 18.78 -24.58 66.04
CA PHE A 914 19.21 -25.95 66.27
C PHE A 914 20.73 -26.12 66.06
N ASP A 915 21.27 -25.57 64.97
CA ASP A 915 22.72 -25.62 64.68
C ASP A 915 23.54 -24.88 65.76
N ARG A 916 22.96 -23.84 66.38
CA ARG A 916 23.54 -23.11 67.52
C ARG A 916 23.36 -23.82 68.87
N LYS A 917 22.71 -24.99 68.90
CA LYS A 917 22.30 -25.71 70.13
C LYS A 917 21.42 -24.86 71.07
N ALA A 918 20.68 -23.90 70.52
CA ALA A 918 19.73 -23.08 71.28
C ALA A 918 18.36 -23.78 71.46
N THR A 919 18.14 -24.89 70.75
CA THR A 919 16.99 -25.77 70.88
C THR A 919 17.42 -27.21 70.56
N ASP A 920 16.95 -28.18 71.34
CA ASP A 920 17.32 -29.60 71.17
C ASP A 920 16.43 -30.34 70.16
N ASP A 921 15.33 -29.73 69.70
CA ASP A 921 14.38 -30.36 68.76
C ASP A 921 14.00 -29.38 67.64
N PRO A 922 14.54 -29.55 66.42
CA PRO A 922 14.17 -28.74 65.29
C PRO A 922 12.80 -29.23 64.82
N LYS A 923 11.73 -28.52 65.17
CA LYS A 923 10.36 -28.87 64.74
C LYS A 923 10.33 -29.28 63.27
N TRP A 924 10.13 -30.58 63.03
CA TRP A 924 10.19 -31.17 61.70
C TRP A 924 8.88 -30.94 60.94
N ARG A 925 9.00 -30.62 59.65
CA ARG A 925 7.89 -30.52 58.71
C ARG A 925 8.11 -31.50 57.56
N ILE A 926 7.15 -32.39 57.34
CA ILE A 926 7.14 -33.24 56.14
C ILE A 926 6.70 -32.37 54.95
N ALA A 927 7.51 -32.31 53.90
CA ALA A 927 7.22 -31.56 52.69
C ALA A 927 7.47 -32.40 51.44
N ARG A 928 6.76 -32.09 50.36
CA ARG A 928 7.07 -32.63 49.03
C ARG A 928 8.40 -32.02 48.55
N CYS A 929 9.29 -32.86 48.07
CA CYS A 929 10.61 -32.47 47.58
C CYS A 929 10.99 -33.25 46.32
N ILE A 930 12.10 -32.83 45.72
CA ILE A 930 12.79 -33.57 44.68
C ILE A 930 14.01 -34.21 45.32
N SER A 931 14.16 -35.53 45.20
CA SER A 931 15.31 -36.26 45.72
C SER A 931 16.24 -36.65 44.58
N ILE A 932 17.44 -36.10 44.62
CA ILE A 932 18.49 -36.26 43.62
C ILE A 932 19.45 -37.34 44.13
N PRO A 933 19.54 -38.51 43.48
CA PRO A 933 20.48 -39.57 43.86
C PRO A 933 21.89 -39.03 44.06
N ILE A 934 22.56 -39.45 45.14
CA ILE A 934 23.88 -38.92 45.49
C ILE A 934 24.90 -39.19 44.39
N ASP A 935 24.80 -40.32 43.70
CA ASP A 935 25.73 -40.71 42.64
C ASP A 935 25.71 -39.76 41.43
N LEU A 936 24.63 -39.00 41.24
CA LEU A 936 24.54 -37.99 40.18
C LEU A 936 25.26 -36.69 40.54
N ILE A 937 25.52 -36.47 41.83
CA ILE A 937 25.99 -35.19 42.37
C ILE A 937 27.26 -35.32 43.20
N ARG A 938 27.75 -36.56 43.38
CA ARG A 938 28.90 -36.91 44.22
C ARG A 938 30.17 -36.16 43.80
N GLU A 939 30.33 -35.94 42.51
CA GLU A 939 31.47 -35.19 41.94
C GLU A 939 31.44 -33.69 42.23
N TYR A 940 30.29 -33.14 42.65
CA TYR A 940 30.06 -31.69 42.76
C TYR A 940 29.82 -31.21 44.20
N ILE A 941 29.78 -32.13 45.16
CA ILE A 941 29.45 -31.84 46.55
C ILE A 941 30.48 -32.52 47.45
N GLU A 942 31.17 -31.72 48.25
CA GLU A 942 31.96 -32.23 49.38
C GLU A 942 30.99 -32.81 50.42
N ILE A 943 30.94 -34.14 50.51
CA ILE A 943 30.26 -34.84 51.60
C ILE A 943 31.27 -34.86 52.75
N ASP A 944 30.91 -34.21 53.86
CA ASP A 944 31.74 -34.18 55.07
C ASP A 944 31.89 -35.61 55.61
N GLU A 945 33.01 -36.28 55.31
CA GLU A 945 33.29 -37.70 55.62
C GLU A 945 33.28 -38.03 57.13
N ARG A 946 33.06 -37.03 58.00
CA ARG A 946 32.87 -37.20 59.45
C ARG A 946 31.66 -38.06 59.83
N VAL A 947 30.78 -38.35 58.87
CA VAL A 947 29.61 -39.24 59.06
C VAL A 947 29.99 -40.73 58.95
N GLU A 948 31.13 -41.10 58.36
CA GLU A 948 31.52 -42.52 58.18
C GLU A 948 32.38 -43.11 59.31
N ASN A 949 32.88 -42.29 60.26
CA ASN A 949 33.83 -42.74 61.31
C ASN A 949 33.24 -42.83 62.74
N PHE A 950 31.93 -42.99 62.92
CA PHE A 950 31.37 -43.35 64.23
C PHE A 950 31.49 -44.86 64.48
N GLU A 951 32.68 -45.29 64.92
CA GLU A 951 32.86 -46.64 65.47
C GLU A 951 31.92 -46.85 66.67
N THR A 952 31.24 -48.00 66.66
CA THR A 952 30.30 -48.41 67.71
C THR A 952 31.06 -48.83 68.97
N PRO A 953 30.59 -48.49 70.19
CA PRO A 953 31.26 -48.90 71.42
C PRO A 953 31.07 -50.40 71.68
N GLU A 954 32.19 -51.05 71.98
CA GLU A 954 32.36 -52.46 72.33
C GLU A 954 31.31 -52.97 73.33
N LYS A 955 30.71 -54.13 73.02
CA LYS A 955 30.10 -55.01 74.02
C LYS A 955 31.03 -56.19 74.30
N VAL A 956 31.47 -56.22 75.55
CA VAL A 956 32.13 -57.34 76.23
C VAL A 956 31.26 -58.60 76.20
N SER A 957 31.80 -59.73 75.70
CA SER A 957 31.68 -61.06 76.31
C SER A 957 32.55 -62.12 75.63
N THR A 958 33.56 -62.59 76.38
CA THR A 958 34.02 -63.98 76.59
C THR A 958 34.32 -64.91 75.39
N GLU A 959 35.62 -65.23 75.28
CA GLU A 959 36.26 -66.55 75.05
C GLU A 959 35.55 -67.60 74.17
N SER A 960 36.19 -67.98 73.05
CA SER A 960 36.87 -69.29 72.90
C SER A 960 37.44 -69.50 71.49
N THR A 961 38.76 -69.74 71.47
CA THR A 961 39.56 -70.69 70.66
C THR A 961 39.31 -70.93 69.17
N ASP A 962 40.41 -70.75 68.44
CA ASP A 962 40.97 -71.61 67.38
C ASP A 962 40.28 -71.68 66.01
N SER A 963 40.91 -71.09 64.99
CA SER A 963 41.88 -71.81 64.12
C SER A 963 42.06 -71.11 62.76
N ALA A 964 43.34 -70.97 62.37
CA ALA A 964 43.94 -71.21 61.05
C ALA A 964 43.32 -70.56 59.79
N ASP A 965 44.03 -70.04 58.80
CA ASP A 965 45.45 -69.93 58.49
C ASP A 965 45.56 -69.05 57.22
N GLN A 966 46.69 -68.34 57.08
CA GLN A 966 47.39 -68.03 55.82
C GLN A 966 46.66 -67.21 54.70
N SER A 967 47.26 -66.20 54.05
CA SER A 967 48.67 -65.82 53.93
C SER A 967 48.84 -64.57 53.03
N GLN A 968 49.89 -63.78 53.35
CA GLN A 968 50.88 -63.20 52.43
C GLN A 968 50.54 -61.93 51.61
N THR A 969 51.08 -60.75 52.00
CA THR A 969 52.33 -60.06 51.51
C THR A 969 52.09 -59.15 50.28
N LEU A 970 52.72 -57.99 50.05
CA LEU A 970 53.91 -57.29 50.55
C LEU A 970 53.93 -55.84 49.98
N ALA A 971 54.58 -54.93 50.71
CA ALA A 971 55.47 -53.82 50.27
C ALA A 971 54.91 -52.70 49.35
N SER A 972 54.84 -51.45 49.84
CA SER A 972 55.88 -50.37 49.83
C SER A 972 55.46 -49.29 48.81
N THR A 973 55.43 -47.98 49.10
CA THR A 973 56.55 -47.16 49.56
C THR A 973 56.05 -45.84 50.15
N GLU A 974 56.62 -45.48 51.31
CA GLU A 974 56.82 -44.15 51.93
C GLU A 974 57.40 -43.11 50.94
N GLU A 975 57.54 -41.80 51.15
CA GLU A 975 57.21 -40.73 52.12
C GLU A 975 57.73 -39.47 51.39
N SER A 976 57.19 -38.25 51.53
CA SER A 976 57.59 -37.24 52.54
C SER A 976 57.14 -35.87 51.96
N GLN A 977 56.28 -35.10 52.65
CA GLN A 977 56.63 -34.02 53.60
C GLN A 977 57.31 -32.81 52.91
N LEU A 978 56.97 -31.53 53.11
CA LEU A 978 56.30 -30.79 54.18
C LEU A 978 55.81 -29.42 53.65
N THR A 979 54.78 -28.92 54.31
CA THR A 979 54.19 -27.55 54.38
C THR A 979 55.18 -26.55 55.06
N PRO A 980 54.89 -25.28 55.51
CA PRO A 980 53.58 -24.68 55.81
C PRO A 980 53.40 -23.10 55.91
N ILE A 981 52.16 -22.67 56.26
CA ILE A 981 51.78 -21.58 57.24
C ILE A 981 51.95 -20.09 56.80
N CYS A 982 51.09 -19.09 57.08
CA CYS A 982 49.84 -18.95 57.86
C CYS A 982 49.12 -17.59 57.61
N GLN A 983 47.79 -17.61 57.78
CA GLN A 983 46.91 -16.69 58.55
C GLN A 983 46.90 -15.15 58.33
N LEU A 984 45.70 -14.56 58.19
CA LEU A 984 44.95 -13.99 59.34
C LEU A 984 43.54 -13.48 58.97
N ASN A 985 42.66 -13.59 59.96
CA ASN A 985 41.22 -13.37 59.96
C ASN A 985 40.78 -11.90 60.10
N VAL A 986 39.72 -11.55 59.35
CA VAL A 986 38.42 -10.96 59.77
C VAL A 986 38.37 -10.01 60.99
N ASN A 987 37.84 -8.77 60.80
CA ASN A 987 36.57 -8.38 61.46
C ASN A 987 35.87 -7.12 60.89
N TRP A 988 34.55 -7.12 61.10
CA TRP A 988 33.49 -6.27 60.52
C TRP A 988 33.10 -5.03 61.36
N ASN A 989 32.38 -4.11 60.68
CA ASN A 989 31.33 -3.18 61.14
C ASN A 989 31.68 -1.78 61.69
N LYS A 990 31.27 -0.70 61.00
CA LYS A 990 30.02 0.09 61.28
C LYS A 990 29.84 1.36 60.41
N LYS A 991 28.60 1.49 59.89
CA LYS A 991 27.69 2.67 59.76
C LYS A 991 28.10 3.98 59.03
N ARG A 992 27.31 4.26 57.97
CA ARG A 992 26.55 5.50 57.61
C ARG A 992 26.94 6.83 58.28
N GLN A 993 27.26 7.86 57.47
CA GLN A 993 26.42 9.05 57.21
C GLN A 993 27.09 10.06 56.24
N LEU A 994 26.26 10.58 55.31
CA LEU A 994 26.21 11.94 54.72
C LEU A 994 27.51 12.68 54.37
N THR A 995 27.72 12.91 53.08
CA THR A 995 28.58 13.96 52.51
C THR A 995 27.73 15.18 52.11
N ASN A 996 28.16 16.37 52.53
CA ASN A 996 27.88 17.66 51.90
C ASN A 996 29.19 18.47 51.91
N GLU A 997 29.29 19.42 50.97
CA GLU A 997 30.34 20.43 50.77
C GLU A 997 31.64 19.90 50.11
N GLU A 998 32.37 20.64 49.27
CA GLU A 998 32.22 21.80 48.38
C GLU A 998 33.65 21.99 47.80
N GLY A 999 33.79 22.40 46.55
CA GLY A 999 35.08 22.84 45.96
C GLY A 999 36.15 21.73 45.83
N ASP A 1000 37.17 21.79 44.98
CA ASP A 1000 37.77 22.90 44.28
C ASP A 1000 38.70 22.34 43.15
N GLN A 1001 39.14 23.26 42.32
CA GLN A 1001 39.94 23.18 41.08
C GLN A 1001 41.28 22.41 41.13
N GLY A 1002 41.73 21.95 39.95
CA GLY A 1002 43.14 21.64 39.65
C GLY A 1002 43.28 20.74 38.41
N LYS A 1003 43.41 21.28 37.19
CA LYS A 1003 44.68 21.49 36.44
C LYS A 1003 45.64 20.28 36.38
N SER A 1004 45.83 19.84 35.13
CA SER A 1004 47.07 19.40 34.47
C SER A 1004 47.91 18.30 35.12
N GLU A 1005 48.13 17.21 34.40
CA GLU A 1005 49.47 16.93 33.84
C GLU A 1005 49.46 15.74 32.87
N THR A 1006 50.07 16.00 31.72
CA THR A 1006 50.55 15.06 30.70
C THR A 1006 51.65 14.16 31.26
N VAL A 1007 51.54 12.85 31.04
CA VAL A 1007 52.69 11.93 31.11
C VAL A 1007 52.73 11.08 29.84
N THR A 1008 53.75 11.35 29.04
CA THR A 1008 54.29 10.51 27.96
C THR A 1008 55.39 9.59 28.50
N HIS A 1009 55.53 8.42 27.85
CA HIS A 1009 56.65 7.45 27.81
C HIS A 1009 56.11 6.04 28.07
N SER A 1010 56.51 4.97 27.37
CA SER A 1010 57.41 4.76 26.24
C SER A 1010 57.37 3.27 25.90
N GLU A 1011 57.68 2.96 24.64
CA GLU A 1011 58.16 1.71 24.05
C GLU A 1011 58.43 0.49 24.95
N SER A 1012 57.96 -0.68 24.49
CA SER A 1012 58.79 -1.87 24.45
C SER A 1012 58.38 -2.78 23.28
N GLN A 1013 59.25 -2.82 22.26
CA GLN A 1013 59.35 -3.90 21.28
C GLN A 1013 59.88 -5.18 21.94
N LEU A 1014 59.53 -6.33 21.36
CA LEU A 1014 60.20 -7.66 21.32
C LEU A 1014 59.06 -8.65 21.03
N THR A 1015 59.04 -9.58 20.08
CA THR A 1015 59.92 -10.15 19.05
C THR A 1015 59.16 -11.38 18.52
N ASP A 1016 59.35 -11.69 17.25
CA ASP A 1016 58.84 -12.87 16.55
C ASP A 1016 59.09 -14.22 17.26
N PHE A 1017 58.12 -15.13 17.16
CA PHE A 1017 58.39 -16.56 17.04
C PHE A 1017 57.44 -17.20 16.02
N SER A 1018 58.00 -17.51 14.86
CA SER A 1018 57.41 -18.38 13.84
C SER A 1018 57.63 -19.85 14.22
N CYS A 1019 56.58 -20.67 14.16
CA CYS A 1019 56.71 -22.12 14.07
C CYS A 1019 55.86 -22.62 12.90
N GLN A 1020 56.53 -23.25 11.92
CA GLN A 1020 55.91 -23.97 10.80
C GLN A 1020 55.86 -25.49 11.09
N LEU A 1021 54.94 -26.14 10.36
CA LEU A 1021 54.85 -27.56 9.97
C LEU A 1021 54.07 -28.53 10.88
N ALA A 1022 52.92 -29.03 10.39
CA ALA A 1022 52.81 -30.31 9.66
C ALA A 1022 51.34 -30.55 9.19
N PRO A 1023 51.10 -31.32 8.10
CA PRO A 1023 49.78 -31.51 7.48
C PRO A 1023 48.97 -32.67 8.13
N PRO A 1024 47.63 -32.67 8.05
CA PRO A 1024 46.82 -33.72 8.65
C PRO A 1024 46.70 -34.96 7.77
N VAL A 1025 46.62 -36.09 8.48
CA VAL A 1025 46.47 -37.46 8.00
C VAL A 1025 45.04 -37.71 7.54
N ASP A 1026 44.94 -38.41 6.40
CA ASP A 1026 43.73 -38.88 5.74
C ASP A 1026 43.28 -40.21 6.38
N THR A 1027 42.04 -40.30 6.85
CA THR A 1027 41.42 -41.58 7.26
C THR A 1027 39.98 -41.67 6.79
N THR A 1028 39.82 -42.30 5.62
CA THR A 1028 38.59 -42.94 5.14
C THR A 1028 38.41 -44.32 5.79
N LEU A 1029 37.20 -44.67 6.25
CA LEU A 1029 36.59 -46.02 6.37
C LEU A 1029 35.25 -45.84 7.12
N SER A 1030 34.06 -45.88 6.50
CA SER A 1030 33.30 -47.01 5.93
C SER A 1030 32.66 -47.96 6.96
N THR A 1031 31.45 -48.43 6.60
CA THR A 1031 30.58 -49.49 7.19
C THR A 1031 29.64 -49.05 8.33
N ASP A 1032 28.38 -49.50 8.42
CA ASP A 1032 27.44 -50.14 7.50
C ASP A 1032 26.03 -50.13 8.17
N GLN A 1033 25.01 -50.07 7.32
CA GLN A 1033 23.68 -50.70 7.36
C GLN A 1033 23.06 -51.19 8.69
N SER A 1034 21.78 -50.83 8.95
CA SER A 1034 20.64 -51.74 8.67
C SER A 1034 19.25 -51.21 9.13
N HIS A 1035 18.31 -51.25 8.18
CA HIS A 1035 16.85 -51.54 8.21
C HIS A 1035 15.97 -51.15 9.42
N THR A 1036 14.82 -50.49 9.25
CA THR A 1036 13.56 -51.01 8.65
C THR A 1036 12.56 -49.85 8.35
N LYS A 1037 12.03 -49.70 7.12
CA LYS A 1037 10.65 -49.99 6.62
C LYS A 1037 9.51 -49.39 7.48
N GLN A 1038 8.47 -48.69 6.99
CA GLN A 1038 7.71 -48.83 5.73
C GLN A 1038 6.66 -47.68 5.57
N GLY A 1039 6.32 -47.32 4.31
CA GLY A 1039 5.08 -46.64 3.87
C GLY A 1039 5.28 -45.35 3.04
N LEU A 1040 5.47 -45.42 1.69
CA LEU A 1040 4.44 -45.36 0.61
C LEU A 1040 3.67 -44.03 0.59
N GLU A 1041 3.53 -43.17 -0.43
CA GLU A 1041 3.83 -43.02 -1.89
C GLU A 1041 3.71 -41.48 -2.16
N GLY A 1042 4.25 -40.80 -3.17
CA GLY A 1042 5.02 -41.12 -4.36
C GLY A 1042 5.40 -39.80 -5.07
N ASP A 1043 6.62 -39.73 -5.59
CA ASP A 1043 7.21 -38.57 -6.28
C ASP A 1043 7.10 -38.72 -7.81
N PHE A 1044 6.95 -37.58 -8.50
CA PHE A 1044 7.25 -37.41 -9.93
C PHE A 1044 8.43 -36.43 -10.04
N GLU A 1045 9.61 -36.93 -10.42
CA GLU A 1045 10.75 -36.14 -10.91
C GLU A 1045 10.60 -35.81 -12.40
N PRO A 1046 11.09 -34.66 -12.88
CA PRO A 1046 11.49 -34.47 -14.26
C PRO A 1046 13.02 -34.46 -14.44
N GLN A 1047 13.47 -35.21 -15.44
CA GLN A 1047 14.85 -35.43 -15.83
C GLN A 1047 15.54 -34.15 -16.35
N LEU A 1048 16.79 -33.94 -15.91
CA LEU A 1048 17.76 -33.02 -16.49
C LEU A 1048 18.24 -33.52 -17.86
N THR A 1049 18.33 -32.62 -18.84
CA THR A 1049 19.18 -32.78 -20.02
C THR A 1049 20.25 -31.69 -20.03
N GLN A 1050 21.50 -32.10 -19.87
CA GLN A 1050 22.68 -31.26 -20.02
C GLN A 1050 22.98 -31.05 -21.51
N LEU A 1051 23.17 -29.79 -21.92
CA LEU A 1051 23.96 -29.44 -23.11
C LEU A 1051 24.78 -28.18 -22.78
N THR A 1052 26.10 -28.37 -22.78
CA THR A 1052 27.13 -27.31 -22.81
C THR A 1052 27.06 -26.52 -24.12
N PRO A 1053 27.57 -25.27 -24.15
CA PRO A 1053 28.77 -25.10 -24.96
C PRO A 1053 29.81 -24.12 -24.40
N GLU A 1054 31.05 -24.45 -24.72
CA GLU A 1054 32.26 -23.62 -24.70
C GLU A 1054 32.11 -22.32 -25.52
N ARG A 1055 32.75 -21.23 -25.05
CA ARG A 1055 33.36 -20.16 -25.87
C ARG A 1055 34.28 -19.32 -24.97
N VAL A 1056 35.59 -19.51 -25.05
CA VAL A 1056 36.57 -18.77 -25.88
C VAL A 1056 36.70 -17.29 -25.51
N SER A 1057 37.79 -17.01 -24.80
CA SER A 1057 38.37 -15.70 -24.50
C SER A 1057 39.21 -15.17 -25.68
N ILE A 1058 38.97 -13.93 -26.15
CA ILE A 1058 39.86 -13.19 -27.07
C ILE A 1058 39.80 -11.67 -26.73
N PHE A 1059 40.98 -11.10 -26.38
CA PHE A 1059 41.51 -9.71 -26.52
C PHE A 1059 40.59 -8.50 -26.21
N SER A 1060 40.85 -7.50 -25.34
CA SER A 1060 42.01 -6.67 -24.93
C SER A 1060 41.96 -5.22 -25.45
N ARG A 1061 42.07 -4.27 -24.50
CA ARG A 1061 42.76 -2.95 -24.51
C ARG A 1061 42.30 -1.76 -25.39
N HIS A 1062 42.63 -0.59 -24.80
CA HIS A 1062 42.81 0.78 -25.31
C HIS A 1062 41.63 1.73 -25.08
N GLU A 1063 41.78 2.96 -24.56
CA GLU A 1063 42.85 3.72 -23.87
C GLU A 1063 42.19 5.07 -23.50
N ASP A 1064 42.74 5.77 -22.51
CA ASP A 1064 42.38 7.16 -22.17
C ASP A 1064 42.56 8.13 -23.36
N PRO A 1065 42.05 9.38 -23.26
CA PRO A 1065 42.98 10.39 -22.76
C PRO A 1065 42.38 11.43 -21.80
N SER A 1066 43.21 11.76 -20.83
CA SER A 1066 43.28 12.98 -20.04
C SER A 1066 43.24 14.29 -20.85
N PHE A 1067 42.65 15.34 -20.29
CA PHE A 1067 43.07 16.73 -20.54
C PHE A 1067 43.12 17.54 -19.24
N GLU A 1068 44.21 18.28 -19.10
CA GLU A 1068 44.64 19.07 -17.95
C GLU A 1068 43.87 20.39 -17.76
N ALA A 1069 44.00 20.94 -16.55
CA ALA A 1069 43.37 22.13 -15.97
C ALA A 1069 43.75 23.47 -16.65
N PRO A 1070 43.14 24.61 -16.25
CA PRO A 1070 43.82 25.38 -15.19
C PRO A 1070 42.91 26.14 -14.19
N VAL A 1071 43.53 26.40 -13.04
CA VAL A 1071 43.12 27.26 -11.92
C VAL A 1071 43.39 28.74 -12.23
N VAL A 1072 42.42 29.64 -12.03
CA VAL A 1072 42.44 31.07 -11.58
C VAL A 1072 40.94 31.47 -11.51
N GLY A 1073 40.33 32.20 -10.59
CA GLY A 1073 40.71 33.08 -9.49
C GLY A 1073 39.45 33.89 -9.15
N THR A 1074 39.35 34.32 -7.90
CA THR A 1074 38.27 35.11 -7.26
C THR A 1074 37.80 36.35 -8.05
N ASN A 1075 36.47 36.57 -8.16
CA ASN A 1075 35.80 37.79 -7.68
C ASN A 1075 34.28 37.82 -7.90
N SER A 1076 33.64 38.47 -6.94
CA SER A 1076 32.27 39.01 -6.84
C SER A 1076 31.53 39.38 -8.14
N CYS A 1077 30.24 39.06 -8.22
CA CYS A 1077 29.14 40.05 -8.31
C CYS A 1077 27.75 39.40 -8.45
N LEU A 1078 26.84 39.81 -7.56
CA LEU A 1078 25.45 40.19 -7.81
C LEU A 1078 24.55 39.21 -8.58
N THR A 1079 23.85 38.35 -7.85
CA THR A 1079 22.57 37.78 -8.29
C THR A 1079 21.42 38.65 -7.79
N ASN A 1080 20.75 39.33 -8.71
CA ASN A 1080 19.42 39.89 -8.51
C ASN A 1080 18.42 38.73 -8.34
N ALA A 1081 17.88 38.60 -7.13
CA ALA A 1081 16.71 37.79 -6.85
C ALA A 1081 15.48 38.70 -6.93
N GLU A 1082 14.69 38.57 -8.01
CA GLU A 1082 13.33 39.09 -8.00
C GLU A 1082 12.43 38.12 -7.24
N THR A 1083 11.92 38.64 -6.13
CA THR A 1083 10.95 38.04 -5.23
C THR A 1083 9.58 38.61 -5.61
N ILE A 1084 8.59 37.77 -5.96
CA ILE A 1084 7.17 38.18 -5.93
C ILE A 1084 6.37 37.17 -5.11
N THR A 1085 6.29 37.50 -3.82
CA THR A 1085 5.08 37.65 -2.99
C THR A 1085 3.84 36.80 -3.31
N GLN A 1086 3.59 35.81 -2.45
CA GLN A 1086 2.24 35.42 -2.02
C GLN A 1086 1.94 36.09 -0.67
N GLN A 1087 0.89 36.90 -0.61
CA GLN A 1087 0.21 37.28 0.63
C GLN A 1087 -1.31 37.27 0.41
N SER A 1088 -2.00 36.52 1.26
CA SER A 1088 -3.08 37.09 2.07
C SER A 1088 -3.38 36.17 3.25
N GLU A 1089 -2.84 36.55 4.41
CA GLU A 1089 -3.36 36.19 5.73
C GLU A 1089 -4.67 36.97 5.99
N THR A 1090 -5.54 36.42 6.86
CA THR A 1090 -6.11 37.12 8.03
C THR A 1090 -7.00 36.12 8.78
N ALA A 1091 -6.57 35.65 9.95
CA ALA A 1091 -6.68 36.27 11.28
C ALA A 1091 -8.04 35.99 11.95
N VAL A 1092 -7.98 35.10 12.95
CA VAL A 1092 -9.03 34.73 13.88
C VAL A 1092 -9.10 35.78 14.99
N SER A 1093 -10.26 36.37 15.24
CA SER A 1093 -10.53 37.20 16.43
C SER A 1093 -11.57 36.54 17.35
N VAL A 1094 -11.17 36.35 18.60
CA VAL A 1094 -12.02 36.09 19.77
C VAL A 1094 -12.68 37.42 20.21
N VAL A 1095 -13.94 37.41 20.68
CA VAL A 1095 -14.47 38.13 21.89
C VAL A 1095 -16.03 38.19 21.94
N SER A 1096 -16.54 37.82 23.13
CA SER A 1096 -17.74 38.22 23.92
C SER A 1096 -19.20 38.12 23.44
N GLN A 1097 -19.97 37.35 24.23
CA GLN A 1097 -21.18 37.68 25.05
C GLN A 1097 -22.26 38.71 24.60
N GLN A 1098 -23.50 38.24 24.79
CA GLN A 1098 -24.73 38.87 25.34
C GLN A 1098 -25.91 39.31 24.45
N ASP A 1099 -27.10 38.92 24.97
CA ASP A 1099 -28.51 39.38 24.82
C ASP A 1099 -29.34 38.94 23.59
N SER A 1100 -30.31 38.01 23.74
CA SER A 1100 -31.74 38.15 24.15
C SER A 1100 -32.68 38.39 22.93
N ALA A 1101 -33.92 37.89 22.75
CA ALA A 1101 -34.89 37.20 23.59
C ALA A 1101 -36.11 36.67 22.75
N PHE A 1102 -36.82 35.67 23.31
CA PHE A 1102 -38.30 35.44 23.37
C PHE A 1102 -39.20 34.78 22.28
N LEU A 1103 -40.09 33.92 22.85
CA LEU A 1103 -41.40 33.34 22.44
C LEU A 1103 -41.38 32.05 21.59
N LYS A 1104 -42.06 30.93 21.91
CA LYS A 1104 -43.18 30.62 22.85
C LYS A 1104 -43.32 29.07 22.98
N GLN A 1105 -43.56 28.54 24.19
CA GLN A 1105 -44.06 27.17 24.45
C GLN A 1105 -45.59 27.08 24.20
N PRO A 1106 -46.28 25.91 24.33
CA PRO A 1106 -46.65 25.28 25.63
C PRO A 1106 -46.35 23.75 25.71
N ASN A 1107 -45.90 23.22 26.88
CA ASN A 1107 -46.66 22.56 27.97
C ASN A 1107 -47.22 21.17 27.59
N SER A 1108 -47.25 20.11 28.42
CA SER A 1108 -47.04 19.85 29.87
C SER A 1108 -47.20 18.32 30.05
N VAL A 1109 -46.74 17.61 31.09
CA VAL A 1109 -47.23 17.56 32.49
C VAL A 1109 -46.38 16.50 33.23
N GLU A 1110 -45.75 16.91 34.35
CA GLU A 1110 -45.71 16.33 35.73
C GLU A 1110 -45.48 14.80 35.96
N GLU A 1111 -44.85 14.30 37.03
CA GLU A 1111 -44.26 14.86 38.26
C GLU A 1111 -43.49 13.77 39.05
N CYS A 1112 -42.66 14.28 39.96
CA CYS A 1112 -42.37 13.81 41.32
C CYS A 1112 -41.27 12.76 41.62
N ASN A 1113 -40.39 13.28 42.48
CA ASN A 1113 -39.29 12.70 43.22
C ASN A 1113 -39.75 12.08 44.56
N ASP A 1114 -38.80 11.36 45.16
CA ASP A 1114 -38.50 11.28 46.60
C ASP A 1114 -39.09 10.19 47.53
N GLN A 1115 -38.13 9.43 48.06
CA GLN A 1115 -37.88 9.10 49.48
C GLN A 1115 -38.40 7.80 50.16
N LEU A 1116 -37.41 7.17 50.83
CA LEU A 1116 -37.40 6.53 52.16
C LEU A 1116 -37.87 5.07 52.39
N SER A 1117 -36.85 4.25 52.69
CA SER A 1117 -36.67 3.34 53.85
C SER A 1117 -37.54 2.08 54.08
N GLN A 1118 -36.79 0.99 54.30
CA GLN A 1118 -36.96 -0.13 55.26
C GLN A 1118 -38.31 -0.88 55.33
N GLY A 1119 -38.27 -2.20 55.14
CA GLY A 1119 -39.37 -3.08 55.53
C GLY A 1119 -39.21 -4.55 55.19
N LYS A 1120 -39.22 -5.39 56.24
CA LYS A 1120 -39.02 -6.83 56.30
C LYS A 1120 -39.95 -7.68 55.39
N GLY A 1121 -39.36 -8.74 54.83
CA GLY A 1121 -39.90 -10.10 54.66
C GLY A 1121 -41.16 -10.31 53.80
N LYS A 1122 -41.05 -11.09 52.71
CA LYS A 1122 -42.07 -12.08 52.28
C LYS A 1122 -41.63 -12.92 51.07
N LYS A 1123 -41.72 -14.25 51.30
CA LYS A 1123 -42.04 -15.40 50.42
C LYS A 1123 -41.23 -15.67 49.14
N LEU A 1124 -40.60 -16.86 49.17
CA LEU A 1124 -40.17 -17.68 48.04
C LEU A 1124 -41.25 -17.77 46.94
N LEU A 1125 -40.86 -17.49 45.69
CA LEU A 1125 -41.57 -17.94 44.49
C LEU A 1125 -40.76 -19.05 43.81
N PRO A 1126 -41.39 -20.16 43.39
CA PRO A 1126 -40.70 -21.26 42.71
C PRO A 1126 -40.33 -20.86 41.26
N PRO A 1127 -39.44 -21.63 40.61
CA PRO A 1127 -39.06 -21.39 39.21
C PRO A 1127 -40.28 -21.30 38.28
N LEU A 1128 -40.24 -20.36 37.32
CA LEU A 1128 -41.31 -20.10 36.35
C LEU A 1128 -41.48 -21.26 35.36
N ILE A 1129 -42.22 -22.29 35.79
CA ILE A 1129 -42.78 -23.33 34.92
C ILE A 1129 -43.70 -22.63 33.91
N PRO A 1130 -43.56 -22.90 32.59
CA PRO A 1130 -44.44 -22.33 31.57
C PRO A 1130 -45.90 -22.63 31.93
N LYS A 1131 -46.78 -21.61 31.89
CA LYS A 1131 -48.22 -21.80 32.11
C LYS A 1131 -48.98 -21.61 30.81
N VAL A 1132 -50.09 -22.34 30.67
CA VAL A 1132 -51.03 -22.17 29.56
C VAL A 1132 -51.54 -20.72 29.57
N GLY A 1133 -51.12 -19.92 28.57
CA GLY A 1133 -51.45 -18.50 28.47
C GLY A 1133 -50.27 -17.56 28.18
N ASP A 1134 -49.03 -18.00 28.43
CA ASP A 1134 -47.81 -17.21 28.18
C ASP A 1134 -47.57 -16.93 26.68
N ILE A 1135 -46.80 -15.87 26.34
CA ILE A 1135 -46.67 -15.36 24.95
C ILE A 1135 -45.24 -15.58 24.38
N VAL A 1136 -45.15 -15.93 23.10
CA VAL A 1136 -43.89 -16.01 22.30
C VAL A 1136 -43.88 -15.00 21.15
N ILE A 1137 -42.70 -14.45 20.83
CA ILE A 1137 -42.45 -13.30 19.93
C ILE A 1137 -41.46 -13.74 18.81
N PRO A 1138 -41.61 -13.32 17.55
CA PRO A 1138 -40.71 -13.73 16.48
C PRO A 1138 -39.32 -13.12 16.64
N THR A 1139 -38.26 -13.91 16.39
CA THR A 1139 -36.84 -13.44 16.48
C THR A 1139 -36.06 -13.63 15.19
N GLY A 1140 -36.74 -13.91 14.08
CA GLY A 1140 -36.16 -14.05 12.74
C GLY A 1140 -37.05 -14.88 11.81
N ALA A 1141 -36.59 -15.13 10.59
CA ALA A 1141 -37.39 -15.82 9.56
C ALA A 1141 -37.81 -17.25 9.92
N THR A 1142 -37.09 -17.91 10.84
CA THR A 1142 -37.20 -19.35 11.14
C THR A 1142 -37.46 -19.70 12.61
N ALA A 1143 -37.52 -18.72 13.53
CA ALA A 1143 -37.62 -19.01 14.98
C ALA A 1143 -38.40 -17.96 15.78
N TRP A 1144 -38.94 -18.41 16.91
CA TRP A 1144 -39.73 -17.62 17.87
C TRP A 1144 -39.11 -17.74 19.27
N CYS A 1145 -39.23 -16.73 20.13
CA CYS A 1145 -38.74 -16.79 21.51
C CYS A 1145 -39.86 -16.50 22.52
N ARG A 1146 -39.86 -17.20 23.65
CA ARG A 1146 -40.59 -16.72 24.84
C ARG A 1146 -39.82 -15.53 25.40
N ASN A 1147 -40.53 -14.49 25.81
CA ASN A 1147 -39.91 -13.27 26.34
C ASN A 1147 -38.90 -13.65 27.45
N GLY A 1148 -37.61 -13.58 27.12
CA GLY A 1148 -36.50 -13.82 28.05
C GLY A 1148 -35.93 -15.23 28.22
N SER A 1149 -36.37 -16.33 27.56
CA SER A 1149 -35.73 -17.63 27.92
C SER A 1149 -35.64 -18.81 26.95
N THR A 1150 -36.34 -18.92 25.81
CA THR A 1150 -36.11 -20.10 24.91
C THR A 1150 -36.53 -19.88 23.46
N LYS A 1151 -35.69 -20.30 22.50
CA LYS A 1151 -35.98 -20.29 21.05
C LYS A 1151 -36.73 -21.56 20.62
N LEU A 1152 -37.73 -21.38 19.76
CA LEU A 1152 -38.60 -22.42 19.26
C LEU A 1152 -38.55 -22.46 17.71
N PRO A 1153 -38.50 -23.66 17.09
CA PRO A 1153 -38.56 -23.79 15.64
C PRO A 1153 -39.91 -23.32 15.11
N LYS A 1154 -39.95 -22.55 14.02
CA LYS A 1154 -41.21 -22.09 13.38
C LYS A 1154 -42.17 -23.24 13.02
N GLY A 1155 -41.65 -24.46 12.85
CA GLY A 1155 -42.43 -25.68 12.59
C GLY A 1155 -43.35 -26.10 13.73
N SER A 1156 -43.04 -25.78 14.99
CA SER A 1156 -43.82 -26.19 16.17
C SER A 1156 -45.05 -25.31 16.43
N ILE A 1157 -45.34 -24.37 15.52
CA ILE A 1157 -46.46 -23.42 15.60
C ILE A 1157 -47.43 -23.70 14.45
N PRO A 1158 -48.76 -23.76 14.70
CA PRO A 1158 -49.77 -23.96 13.66
C PRO A 1158 -49.67 -22.89 12.57
N TYR A 1159 -49.83 -23.29 11.31
CA TYR A 1159 -49.61 -22.43 10.14
C TYR A 1159 -50.37 -21.09 10.22
N LYS A 1160 -51.63 -21.11 10.68
CA LYS A 1160 -52.48 -19.91 10.81
C LYS A 1160 -51.94 -18.86 11.78
N ALA A 1161 -51.18 -19.25 12.79
CA ALA A 1161 -50.64 -18.33 13.80
C ALA A 1161 -49.25 -17.79 13.45
N ARG A 1162 -48.57 -18.32 12.42
CA ARG A 1162 -47.17 -17.98 12.08
C ARG A 1162 -46.97 -16.55 11.57
N HIS A 1163 -48.05 -15.82 11.31
CA HIS A 1163 -48.03 -14.44 10.84
C HIS A 1163 -48.43 -13.44 11.94
N ASP A 1164 -48.78 -13.92 13.13
CA ASP A 1164 -49.17 -13.07 14.25
C ASP A 1164 -47.94 -12.60 15.03
N ASN A 1165 -47.83 -11.30 15.32
CA ASN A 1165 -46.65 -10.75 15.99
C ASN A 1165 -46.44 -11.27 17.43
N GLN A 1166 -47.44 -11.95 18.00
CA GLN A 1166 -47.44 -12.55 19.33
C GLN A 1166 -48.35 -13.78 19.34
N ILE A 1167 -47.90 -14.90 19.91
CA ILE A 1167 -48.66 -16.16 19.93
C ILE A 1167 -48.72 -16.70 21.36
N ARG A 1168 -49.92 -17.12 21.81
CA ARG A 1168 -50.08 -17.77 23.12
C ARG A 1168 -49.58 -19.22 23.07
N LEU A 1169 -48.86 -19.64 24.10
CA LEU A 1169 -48.29 -20.99 24.28
C LEU A 1169 -49.33 -22.11 24.21
N ALA A 1170 -50.60 -21.82 24.51
CA ALA A 1170 -51.71 -22.76 24.37
C ALA A 1170 -51.96 -23.23 22.93
N TYR A 1171 -51.46 -22.50 21.93
CA TYR A 1171 -51.59 -22.85 20.51
C TYR A 1171 -50.40 -23.65 19.97
N MET A 1172 -49.42 -24.03 20.80
CA MET A 1172 -48.26 -24.81 20.37
C MET A 1172 -48.53 -26.31 20.30
N SER A 1173 -47.78 -27.03 19.44
CA SER A 1173 -47.80 -28.49 19.45
C SER A 1173 -47.17 -29.05 20.74
N ALA A 1174 -47.59 -30.27 21.13
CA ALA A 1174 -47.09 -30.95 22.33
C ALA A 1174 -45.55 -31.09 22.34
N ASP A 1175 -44.93 -31.29 21.16
CA ASP A 1175 -43.47 -31.39 21.02
C ASP A 1175 -42.74 -30.07 21.33
N GLY A 1176 -43.33 -28.93 20.93
CA GLY A 1176 -42.78 -27.61 21.23
C GLY A 1176 -42.87 -27.26 22.72
N TRP A 1177 -43.88 -27.78 23.41
CA TRP A 1177 -44.05 -27.63 24.86
C TRP A 1177 -42.99 -28.42 25.64
N HIS A 1178 -42.72 -29.66 25.23
CA HIS A 1178 -41.74 -30.53 25.91
C HIS A 1178 -40.28 -30.09 25.77
N ALA A 1179 -39.91 -29.36 24.71
CA ALA A 1179 -38.56 -28.84 24.52
C ALA A 1179 -38.17 -27.76 25.56
N LEU A 1180 -39.17 -27.06 26.12
CA LEU A 1180 -38.97 -25.97 27.08
C LEU A 1180 -38.65 -26.45 28.52
N GLN A 1181 -38.72 -27.76 28.79
CA GLN A 1181 -38.67 -28.32 30.14
C GLN A 1181 -37.37 -29.09 30.48
N ARG A 1182 -36.31 -29.01 29.66
CA ARG A 1182 -35.16 -29.94 29.75
C ARG A 1182 -33.90 -29.38 30.45
N PRO A 1183 -33.09 -30.22 31.15
CA PRO A 1183 -31.94 -29.80 31.96
C PRO A 1183 -30.71 -29.35 31.14
N SER A 1184 -29.97 -28.34 31.62
CA SER A 1184 -28.81 -27.73 30.94
C SER A 1184 -27.68 -27.35 31.93
N LYS A 1185 -26.40 -27.44 31.52
CA LYS A 1185 -25.19 -27.13 32.34
C LYS A 1185 -24.50 -25.85 31.88
N VAL A 1186 -24.23 -24.92 32.80
CA VAL A 1186 -23.49 -23.69 32.50
C VAL A 1186 -22.01 -24.02 32.23
N LEU A 1187 -21.47 -23.55 31.10
CA LEU A 1187 -20.06 -23.73 30.75
C LEU A 1187 -19.19 -22.53 31.10
N SER A 1188 -19.69 -21.31 30.88
CA SER A 1188 -18.94 -20.08 31.14
C SER A 1188 -19.85 -18.87 31.22
N ILE A 1189 -19.50 -17.88 32.02
CA ILE A 1189 -20.14 -16.55 32.06
C ILE A 1189 -19.15 -15.56 31.45
N SER A 1190 -19.62 -14.65 30.59
CA SER A 1190 -18.76 -13.63 29.97
C SER A 1190 -18.18 -12.69 31.01
N ALA A 1191 -17.02 -12.09 30.72
CA ALA A 1191 -16.31 -11.20 31.64
C ALA A 1191 -17.15 -9.97 32.06
N ASP A 1192 -18.00 -9.47 31.16
CA ASP A 1192 -18.94 -8.38 31.44
C ASP A 1192 -20.17 -8.80 32.25
N LYS A 1193 -20.29 -10.10 32.59
CA LYS A 1193 -21.43 -10.74 33.27
C LYS A 1193 -22.78 -10.52 32.58
N LYS A 1194 -22.79 -10.12 31.30
CA LYS A 1194 -24.01 -9.91 30.53
C LYS A 1194 -24.40 -11.12 29.70
N ARG A 1195 -23.54 -12.14 29.58
CA ARG A 1195 -23.85 -13.34 28.81
C ARG A 1195 -23.43 -14.62 29.53
N ILE A 1196 -24.17 -15.69 29.30
CA ILE A 1196 -23.88 -17.02 29.85
C ILE A 1196 -23.94 -18.05 28.74
N LYS A 1197 -22.97 -18.97 28.70
CA LYS A 1197 -22.87 -20.07 27.75
C LYS A 1197 -23.31 -21.34 28.46
N VAL A 1198 -24.29 -22.05 27.93
CA VAL A 1198 -24.89 -23.23 28.55
C VAL A 1198 -24.94 -24.36 27.54
N ARG A 1199 -24.59 -25.58 27.97
CA ARG A 1199 -24.65 -26.80 27.19
C ARG A 1199 -25.80 -27.67 27.65
N ASN A 1200 -26.72 -27.96 26.74
CA ASN A 1200 -27.76 -28.95 26.94
C ASN A 1200 -27.09 -30.34 27.10
N GLN A 1201 -27.39 -31.02 28.20
CA GLN A 1201 -26.67 -32.24 28.59
C GLN A 1201 -27.06 -33.45 27.73
N GLU A 1202 -28.25 -33.48 27.14
CA GLU A 1202 -28.71 -34.63 26.35
C GLU A 1202 -28.25 -34.57 24.90
N ASN A 1203 -28.32 -33.40 24.26
CA ASN A 1203 -27.99 -33.26 22.84
C ASN A 1203 -26.60 -32.64 22.60
N GLY A 1204 -25.91 -32.24 23.66
CA GLY A 1204 -24.56 -31.67 23.59
C GLY A 1204 -24.46 -30.29 22.93
N ARG A 1205 -25.58 -29.66 22.51
CA ARG A 1205 -25.58 -28.32 21.92
C ARG A 1205 -25.28 -27.26 22.97
N THR A 1206 -24.52 -26.26 22.55
CA THR A 1206 -24.07 -25.16 23.41
C THR A 1206 -24.62 -23.85 22.88
N ASP A 1207 -25.35 -23.14 23.73
CA ASP A 1207 -26.03 -21.88 23.41
C ASP A 1207 -25.51 -20.75 24.30
N VAL A 1208 -25.59 -19.50 23.83
CA VAL A 1208 -25.18 -18.29 24.56
C VAL A 1208 -26.39 -17.40 24.78
N PHE A 1209 -26.61 -16.99 26.04
CA PHE A 1209 -27.77 -16.21 26.49
C PHE A 1209 -27.31 -14.86 27.02
N ALA A 1210 -28.15 -13.82 26.92
CA ALA A 1210 -27.93 -12.55 27.60
C ALA A 1210 -28.60 -12.58 28.99
N LEU A 1211 -27.89 -12.14 30.03
CA LEU A 1211 -28.37 -12.04 31.42
C LEU A 1211 -29.19 -10.75 31.58
N GLY A 1212 -30.34 -10.68 30.91
CA GLY A 1212 -31.31 -9.60 31.09
C GLY A 1212 -32.18 -9.84 32.33
N GLY A 1213 -31.64 -9.55 33.53
CA GLY A 1213 -32.41 -9.56 34.79
C GLY A 1213 -32.40 -10.86 35.61
N LEU A 1214 -31.52 -11.82 35.29
CA LEU A 1214 -31.34 -13.07 36.08
C LEU A 1214 -30.22 -12.90 37.12
N GLN A 1215 -30.50 -13.23 38.39
CA GLN A 1215 -29.49 -13.28 39.45
C GLN A 1215 -28.93 -14.70 39.56
N ILE A 1216 -27.59 -14.84 39.48
CA ILE A 1216 -26.90 -16.12 39.62
C ILE A 1216 -26.65 -16.36 41.11
N MET A 1217 -27.22 -17.43 41.67
CA MET A 1217 -26.97 -17.80 43.06
C MET A 1217 -25.63 -18.52 43.20
N PRO A 1218 -24.79 -18.19 44.20
CA PRO A 1218 -23.66 -19.04 44.57
C PRO A 1218 -24.17 -20.38 45.14
N PRO A 1219 -23.38 -21.46 45.05
CA PRO A 1219 -23.74 -22.74 45.63
C PRO A 1219 -23.95 -22.58 47.15
N GLN A 1220 -25.02 -23.16 47.68
CA GLN A 1220 -25.21 -23.25 49.12
C GLN A 1220 -24.09 -24.12 49.69
N GLU A 1221 -23.30 -23.57 50.62
CA GLU A 1221 -22.46 -24.38 51.50
C GLU A 1221 -23.37 -25.23 52.38
N GLY A 1222 -23.37 -26.54 52.14
CA GLY A 1222 -24.15 -27.50 52.91
C GLY A 1222 -23.81 -28.95 52.58
N ASP A 1223 -23.06 -29.55 53.51
CA ASP A 1223 -22.83 -30.98 53.77
C ASP A 1223 -22.26 -31.88 52.66
N GLY A 1224 -20.93 -31.92 52.65
CA GLY A 1224 -20.15 -33.16 52.73
C GLY A 1224 -20.71 -34.40 52.02
N SER A 1225 -20.61 -34.44 50.69
CA SER A 1225 -20.29 -35.68 50.00
C SER A 1225 -19.58 -35.37 48.69
N THR A 1226 -18.48 -36.07 48.48
CA THR A 1226 -17.63 -36.04 47.31
C THR A 1226 -18.39 -36.61 46.11
N ASP A 1227 -18.60 -35.81 45.06
CA ASP A 1227 -18.27 -36.19 43.67
C ASP A 1227 -18.52 -35.01 42.68
N ASN A 1228 -17.40 -34.54 42.12
CA ASN A 1228 -17.10 -33.75 40.89
C ASN A 1228 -18.08 -32.69 40.27
N PRO A 1229 -17.52 -31.58 39.71
CA PRO A 1229 -18.20 -30.29 39.44
C PRO A 1229 -19.12 -30.18 38.21
#